data_AF-A0A7V7DEW0-F1
#
_entry.id   AF-A0A7V7DEW0-F1
#
_cell.length_a   1.000
_cell.length_b   1.000
_cell.length_c   1.000
_cell.angle_alpha   90.00
_cell.angle_beta   90.00
_cell.angle_gamma   90.00
#
_symmetry.space_group_name_H-M   'P 1'
#
loop_
_entity.id
_entity.type
_entity.pdbx_description
1 polymer ?
#
loop_
_entity_poly.entity_id
_entity_poly.type
_entity_poly.pdbx_seq_one_letter_code
_entity_poly.pdbx_strand_id
1 'polypeptide(L)'
;MNKTLKILIPVICINALIYVLFFVKSTIFKKETVSIALVGLHRSETGQDIINAVTMYLEKVNAEGGIDGKRIELRLYDDNNDVAKAEQIARQIAAEKEVLLVLGHHYSSTSDIAGKIYGIHRIPAITAAATAESVTAEKPWYFRTIPNNKMQADFIANYLYLTLKKSSVSIVYDEDLYGTSLAQNFEKTVNNLGVSVKEKWSFNLKGPNPDTQLKWIIEDLVKSDDPGGLFLAVHAKEGAYFISELKDAGKHFLCIGPDTFSDRDFILQFSELPKEKSTPGYYTDGIYSSSPFISSIADDEAYQFRQAFLRNYGKEPAWSAYCYFDAARVAVEAMKKAGLKGEGELRGDRERIRNALAGFFKKENAVDGITGLIFFDKNGDLNRPYAMGVYKDQRLLPAFTQYKQVIDPKGVKNLFKRVLEGEYIVIDRELMSKFNVIYTDVFINDIKKMDIHHSTCTIDFNILFQFSGDLNLDKIDFSNAITPVRLNKPVAEKIDGQTVTRIYRVKADFLTGFDLNAYPFFSYMVPIRMRYTSNTDHRMIHIADLSRISGLPVPAYHPMDDPGGDAVKWDIKDIQYYREHLLDEAGMGQPGVFVEQDGTNITQFNVEIRLEKEGWSDVIKIFIPSIIMLVALYLTYYMPMDRLAFKVLLVAAVIIVNAGFHFKLLSDIPMGYSTSIEHVLLSVYFFAVISVISSIIVSKNYRKGEYRNCKRLMLVGKVVYPFMILSLAFLITLMYYLPGKGGGL
;
A
#
# COMPACT_ATOMS: atom_id res chain seq x y z
N MET A 1 -28.75 -47.31 23.68
CA MET A 1 -28.19 -45.97 23.41
C MET A 1 -29.10 -44.90 24.03
N ASN A 2 -28.60 -44.15 25.02
CA ASN A 2 -29.40 -43.29 25.91
C ASN A 2 -30.14 -42.16 25.16
N LYS A 3 -31.39 -41.86 25.57
CA LYS A 3 -32.19 -40.73 25.08
C LYS A 3 -31.44 -39.38 25.15
N THR A 4 -30.53 -39.21 26.10
CA THR A 4 -29.68 -38.02 26.25
C THR A 4 -28.60 -37.92 25.17
N LEU A 5 -28.02 -39.04 24.73
CA LEU A 5 -27.05 -39.09 23.63
C LEU A 5 -27.73 -38.76 22.28
N LYS A 6 -29.01 -39.12 22.13
CA LYS A 6 -29.82 -38.83 20.94
C LYS A 6 -30.18 -37.34 20.77
N ILE A 7 -30.08 -36.52 21.83
CA ILE A 7 -30.35 -35.08 21.77
C ILE A 7 -29.02 -34.29 21.69
N LEU A 8 -27.97 -34.78 22.36
CA LEU A 8 -26.67 -34.11 22.39
C LEU A 8 -25.92 -34.18 21.06
N ILE A 9 -25.97 -35.33 20.37
CA ILE A 9 -25.35 -35.51 19.05
C ILE A 9 -25.94 -34.52 18.03
N PRO A 10 -27.27 -34.38 17.86
CA PRO A 10 -27.81 -33.40 16.93
C PRO A 10 -27.49 -31.95 17.30
N VAL A 11 -27.43 -31.58 18.58
CA VAL A 11 -27.08 -30.19 18.96
C VAL A 11 -25.60 -29.88 18.72
N ILE A 12 -24.70 -30.83 18.98
CA ILE A 12 -23.27 -30.70 18.65
C ILE A 12 -23.07 -30.73 17.13
N CYS A 13 -23.80 -31.59 16.41
CA CYS A 13 -23.76 -31.64 14.95
C CYS A 13 -24.38 -30.40 14.31
N ILE A 14 -25.43 -29.80 14.88
CA ILE A 14 -26.03 -28.55 14.38
C ILE A 14 -25.10 -27.38 14.66
N ASN A 15 -24.47 -27.29 15.83
CA ASN A 15 -23.46 -26.25 16.09
C ASN A 15 -22.21 -26.44 15.23
N ALA A 16 -21.76 -27.69 15.03
CA ALA A 16 -20.67 -28.00 14.11
C ALA A 16 -21.06 -27.73 12.64
N LEU A 17 -22.32 -27.97 12.26
CA LEU A 17 -22.85 -27.70 10.92
C LEU A 17 -23.05 -26.20 10.71
N ILE A 18 -23.45 -25.43 11.72
CA ILE A 18 -23.48 -23.97 11.67
C ILE A 18 -22.04 -23.44 11.61
N TYR A 19 -21.10 -24.00 12.38
CA TYR A 19 -19.68 -23.68 12.27
C TYR A 19 -19.14 -23.97 10.88
N VAL A 20 -19.45 -25.14 10.33
CA VAL A 20 -19.11 -25.52 8.97
C VAL A 20 -19.82 -24.59 7.99
N LEU A 21 -21.09 -24.26 8.11
CA LEU A 21 -21.78 -23.35 7.17
C LEU A 21 -21.30 -21.88 7.29
N PHE A 22 -20.82 -21.45 8.45
CA PHE A 22 -20.29 -20.12 8.69
C PHE A 22 -18.82 -19.98 8.26
N PHE A 23 -18.01 -21.05 8.36
CA PHE A 23 -16.63 -21.10 7.85
C PHE A 23 -16.51 -21.61 6.41
N VAL A 24 -17.43 -22.47 5.99
CA VAL A 24 -17.66 -22.94 4.61
C VAL A 24 -18.65 -21.98 3.94
N LYS A 25 -18.31 -20.69 3.96
CA LYS A 25 -18.23 -19.95 2.69
C LYS A 25 -17.05 -20.53 1.90
N SER A 26 -16.98 -21.85 1.70
CA SER A 26 -16.04 -22.38 0.74
C SER A 26 -16.64 -22.02 -0.61
N THR A 27 -15.88 -21.18 -1.31
CA THR A 27 -16.10 -20.84 -2.68
C THR A 27 -16.14 -22.14 -3.47
N ILE A 28 -17.34 -22.69 -3.69
CA ILE A 28 -17.52 -23.80 -4.62
C ILE A 28 -17.31 -23.20 -6.01
N PHE A 29 -16.07 -23.20 -6.45
CA PHE A 29 -15.75 -22.85 -7.82
C PHE A 29 -16.40 -23.86 -8.76
N LYS A 30 -16.83 -23.38 -9.93
CA LYS A 30 -17.09 -24.27 -11.05
C LYS A 30 -15.81 -25.06 -11.36
N LYS A 31 -15.96 -26.27 -11.91
CA LYS A 31 -14.82 -27.13 -12.30
C LYS A 31 -13.92 -26.46 -13.36
N GLU A 32 -14.45 -25.48 -14.08
CA GLU A 32 -13.76 -24.69 -15.10
C GLU A 32 -12.88 -23.58 -14.49
N THR A 33 -11.65 -23.49 -14.97
CA THR A 33 -10.71 -22.40 -14.65
C THR A 33 -10.55 -21.45 -15.83
N VAL A 34 -10.06 -20.24 -15.56
CA VAL A 34 -9.69 -19.27 -16.59
C VAL A 34 -8.20 -18.97 -16.46
N SER A 35 -7.44 -19.05 -17.55
CA SER A 35 -5.98 -18.86 -17.49
C SER A 35 -5.55 -17.49 -18.02
N ILE A 36 -4.65 -16.84 -17.27
CA ILE A 36 -3.90 -15.66 -17.69
C ILE A 36 -2.43 -16.07 -17.78
N ALA A 37 -1.77 -15.73 -18.89
CA ALA A 37 -0.32 -15.92 -19.01
C ALA A 37 0.42 -14.68 -18.49
N LEU A 38 1.52 -14.85 -17.77
CA LEU A 38 2.47 -13.80 -17.42
C LEU A 38 3.81 -14.14 -18.07
N VAL A 39 4.35 -13.21 -18.85
CA VAL A 39 5.57 -13.40 -19.64
C VAL A 39 6.59 -12.31 -19.36
N GLY A 40 7.82 -12.68 -19.02
CA GLY A 40 8.95 -11.76 -18.82
C GLY A 40 10.18 -12.41 -18.18
N LEU A 41 11.13 -11.60 -17.72
CA LEU A 41 12.35 -12.09 -17.04
C LEU A 41 12.08 -12.48 -15.58
N HIS A 42 11.58 -13.70 -15.37
CA HIS A 42 11.15 -14.16 -14.04
C HIS A 42 12.28 -14.41 -13.04
N ARG A 43 13.53 -14.54 -13.49
CA ARG A 43 14.68 -14.86 -12.61
C ARG A 43 15.33 -13.64 -11.95
N SER A 44 14.98 -12.43 -12.38
CA SER A 44 15.44 -11.18 -11.76
C SER A 44 14.65 -10.90 -10.47
N GLU A 45 15.20 -10.05 -9.59
CA GLU A 45 14.46 -9.58 -8.40
C GLU A 45 13.19 -8.83 -8.81
N THR A 46 13.29 -7.99 -9.84
CA THR A 46 12.16 -7.29 -10.46
C THR A 46 11.11 -8.27 -11.01
N GLY A 47 11.54 -9.34 -11.68
CA GLY A 47 10.65 -10.39 -12.19
C GLY A 47 9.91 -11.14 -11.08
N GLN A 48 10.59 -11.42 -9.98
CA GLN A 48 9.94 -12.01 -8.80
C GLN A 48 8.94 -11.03 -8.17
N ASP A 49 9.27 -9.74 -8.10
CA ASP A 49 8.36 -8.71 -7.60
C ASP A 49 7.07 -8.63 -8.45
N ILE A 50 7.21 -8.71 -9.77
CA ILE A 50 6.08 -8.77 -10.72
C ILE A 50 5.21 -10.01 -10.48
N ILE A 51 5.81 -11.22 -10.41
CA ILE A 51 5.07 -12.47 -10.18
C ILE A 51 4.30 -12.39 -8.85
N ASN A 52 4.94 -11.92 -7.80
CA ASN A 52 4.36 -11.76 -6.48
C ASN A 52 3.17 -10.79 -6.50
N ALA A 53 3.32 -9.63 -7.13
CA ALA A 53 2.25 -8.63 -7.22
C ALA A 53 1.01 -9.13 -7.99
N VAL A 54 1.22 -9.78 -9.14
CA VAL A 54 0.13 -10.39 -9.92
C VAL A 54 -0.53 -11.50 -9.11
N THR A 55 0.26 -12.35 -8.46
CA THR A 55 -0.26 -13.46 -7.64
C THR A 55 -1.12 -12.94 -6.48
N MET A 56 -0.63 -11.95 -5.73
CA MET A 56 -1.40 -11.32 -4.64
C MET A 56 -2.76 -10.83 -5.10
N TYR A 57 -2.83 -10.16 -6.26
CA TYR A 57 -4.09 -9.67 -6.80
C TYR A 57 -5.03 -10.81 -7.22
N LEU A 58 -4.52 -11.80 -7.97
CA LEU A 58 -5.33 -12.92 -8.44
C LEU A 58 -5.81 -13.82 -7.30
N GLU A 59 -5.02 -14.01 -6.25
CA GLU A 59 -5.42 -14.71 -5.03
C GLU A 59 -6.53 -13.97 -4.29
N LYS A 60 -6.45 -12.64 -4.19
CA LYS A 60 -7.54 -11.81 -3.65
C LYS A 60 -8.83 -12.03 -4.44
N VAL A 61 -8.78 -11.93 -5.78
CA VAL A 61 -9.95 -12.13 -6.64
C VAL A 61 -10.50 -13.55 -6.53
N ASN A 62 -9.64 -14.56 -6.47
CA ASN A 62 -10.07 -15.94 -6.27
C ASN A 62 -10.76 -16.13 -4.91
N ALA A 63 -10.20 -15.58 -3.83
CA ALA A 63 -10.84 -15.64 -2.51
C ALA A 63 -12.24 -14.99 -2.50
N GLU A 64 -12.48 -14.00 -3.36
CA GLU A 64 -13.77 -13.31 -3.54
C GLU A 64 -14.76 -14.03 -4.47
N GLY A 65 -14.39 -15.16 -5.07
CA GLY A 65 -15.29 -15.93 -5.97
C GLY A 65 -14.77 -16.14 -7.38
N GLY A 66 -13.64 -15.53 -7.75
CA GLY A 66 -13.10 -15.58 -9.11
C GLY A 66 -13.94 -14.79 -10.11
N ILE A 67 -13.97 -15.23 -11.37
CA ILE A 67 -14.73 -14.59 -12.46
C ILE A 67 -15.88 -15.52 -12.83
N ASP A 68 -17.12 -15.07 -12.62
CA ASP A 68 -18.34 -15.86 -12.85
C ASP A 68 -18.34 -17.24 -12.15
N GLY A 69 -17.70 -17.30 -10.97
CA GLY A 69 -17.51 -18.52 -10.18
C GLY A 69 -16.38 -19.42 -10.68
N LYS A 70 -15.55 -18.97 -11.62
CA LYS A 70 -14.38 -19.69 -12.15
C LYS A 70 -13.11 -19.17 -11.50
N ARG A 71 -12.23 -20.09 -11.08
CA ARG A 71 -10.92 -19.75 -10.52
C ARG A 71 -9.99 -19.27 -11.62
N ILE A 72 -9.23 -18.21 -11.35
CA ILE A 72 -8.18 -17.70 -12.22
C ILE A 72 -6.88 -18.44 -11.94
N GLU A 73 -6.23 -18.93 -12.98
CA GLU A 73 -4.90 -19.55 -12.94
C GLU A 73 -3.88 -18.68 -13.66
N LEU A 74 -2.72 -18.48 -13.02
CA LEU A 74 -1.60 -17.75 -13.59
C LEU A 74 -0.59 -18.74 -14.21
N ARG A 75 -0.33 -18.61 -15.50
CA ARG A 75 0.69 -19.39 -16.22
C ARG A 75 1.94 -18.55 -16.42
N LEU A 76 3.09 -19.04 -15.98
CA LEU A 76 4.35 -18.31 -16.05
C LEU A 76 5.19 -18.77 -17.24
N TYR A 77 5.64 -17.82 -18.05
CA TYR A 77 6.60 -18.06 -19.14
C TYR A 77 7.78 -17.11 -19.02
N ASP A 78 8.99 -17.66 -19.02
CA ASP A 78 10.22 -16.88 -18.90
C ASP A 78 10.83 -16.67 -20.29
N ASP A 79 10.73 -15.48 -20.87
CA ASP A 79 11.36 -15.15 -22.16
C ASP A 79 12.79 -14.63 -22.01
N ASN A 80 13.29 -14.47 -20.78
CA ASN A 80 14.60 -13.92 -20.45
C ASN A 80 14.90 -12.58 -21.16
N ASN A 81 13.86 -11.80 -21.47
CA ASN A 81 13.95 -10.60 -22.31
C ASN A 81 14.65 -10.81 -23.67
N ASP A 82 14.65 -12.05 -24.18
CA ASP A 82 15.22 -12.41 -25.47
C ASP A 82 14.15 -12.42 -26.56
N VAL A 83 14.44 -11.81 -27.71
CA VAL A 83 13.48 -11.62 -28.80
C VAL A 83 13.09 -12.95 -29.45
N ALA A 84 14.06 -13.86 -29.66
CA ALA A 84 13.80 -15.15 -30.28
C ALA A 84 12.98 -16.06 -29.35
N LYS A 85 13.31 -16.05 -28.06
CA LYS A 85 12.56 -16.79 -27.03
C LYS A 85 11.14 -16.22 -26.84
N ALA A 86 10.98 -14.90 -26.87
CA ALA A 86 9.68 -14.24 -26.81
C ALA A 86 8.78 -14.63 -28.00
N GLU A 87 9.32 -14.69 -29.21
CA GLU A 87 8.61 -15.20 -30.39
C GLU A 87 8.16 -16.66 -30.19
N GLN A 88 9.06 -17.52 -29.73
CA GLN A 88 8.74 -18.93 -29.46
C GLN A 88 7.61 -19.07 -28.42
N ILE A 89 7.69 -18.34 -27.32
CA ILE A 89 6.70 -18.36 -26.25
C ILE A 89 5.36 -17.81 -26.73
N ALA A 90 5.34 -16.72 -27.50
CA ALA A 90 4.10 -16.17 -28.04
C ALA A 90 3.40 -17.18 -28.96
N ARG A 91 4.15 -17.92 -29.79
CA ARG A 91 3.62 -19.02 -30.62
C ARG A 91 3.12 -20.20 -29.79
N GLN A 92 3.83 -20.54 -28.71
CA GLN A 92 3.39 -21.57 -27.76
C GLN A 92 2.05 -21.19 -27.12
N ILE A 93 1.94 -19.98 -26.55
CA ILE A 93 0.70 -19.46 -25.95
C ILE A 93 -0.43 -19.41 -26.98
N ALA A 94 -0.12 -19.05 -28.23
CA ALA A 94 -1.11 -19.04 -29.31
C ALA A 94 -1.68 -20.43 -29.65
N ALA A 95 -0.90 -21.49 -29.43
CA ALA A 95 -1.34 -22.88 -29.59
C ALA A 95 -2.14 -23.41 -28.39
N GLU A 96 -2.05 -22.75 -27.23
CA GLU A 96 -2.79 -23.14 -26.02
C GLU A 96 -4.26 -22.69 -26.08
N LYS A 97 -5.15 -23.60 -25.64
CA LYS A 97 -6.61 -23.41 -25.71
C LYS A 97 -7.24 -22.78 -24.46
N GLU A 98 -6.44 -22.45 -23.45
CA GLU A 98 -6.94 -22.05 -22.12
C GLU A 98 -6.56 -20.61 -21.76
N VAL A 99 -5.49 -20.05 -22.36
CA VAL A 99 -5.04 -18.68 -22.09
C VAL A 99 -5.99 -17.67 -22.72
N LEU A 100 -6.66 -16.88 -21.88
CA LEU A 100 -7.61 -15.85 -22.33
C LEU A 100 -6.95 -14.49 -22.57
N LEU A 101 -5.86 -14.21 -21.85
CA LEU A 101 -5.15 -12.93 -21.89
C LEU A 101 -3.68 -13.13 -21.50
N VAL A 102 -2.81 -12.29 -22.04
CA VAL A 102 -1.38 -12.25 -21.71
C VAL A 102 -1.04 -10.96 -20.95
N LEU A 103 -0.36 -11.09 -19.82
CA LEU A 103 0.36 -10.02 -19.13
C LEU A 103 1.82 -10.09 -19.55
N GLY A 104 2.38 -9.00 -20.04
CA GLY A 104 3.72 -8.95 -20.63
C GLY A 104 3.69 -8.77 -22.14
N HIS A 105 4.85 -8.70 -22.81
CA HIS A 105 6.18 -9.00 -22.29
C HIS A 105 6.78 -7.78 -21.58
N HIS A 106 8.00 -7.94 -21.03
CA HIS A 106 8.63 -6.90 -20.20
C HIS A 106 9.42 -5.88 -21.04
N TYR A 107 10.31 -6.31 -21.94
CA TYR A 107 11.04 -5.39 -22.81
C TYR A 107 10.23 -4.95 -24.04
N SER A 108 10.51 -3.73 -24.53
CA SER A 108 9.88 -3.21 -25.74
C SER A 108 10.11 -4.10 -26.96
N SER A 109 11.33 -4.62 -27.12
CA SER A 109 11.69 -5.50 -28.25
C SER A 109 10.98 -6.86 -28.20
N THR A 110 10.80 -7.46 -27.02
CA THR A 110 10.05 -8.72 -26.86
C THR A 110 8.55 -8.50 -27.00
N SER A 111 8.03 -7.38 -26.48
CA SER A 111 6.62 -7.01 -26.59
C SER A 111 6.20 -6.69 -28.03
N ASP A 112 7.06 -6.03 -28.80
CA ASP A 112 6.75 -5.70 -30.20
C ASP A 112 6.59 -6.96 -31.08
N ILE A 113 7.51 -7.94 -30.93
CA ILE A 113 7.42 -9.19 -31.69
C ILE A 113 6.26 -10.06 -31.22
N ALA A 114 6.05 -10.19 -29.90
CA ALA A 114 4.96 -10.97 -29.34
C ALA A 114 3.59 -10.37 -29.69
N GLY A 115 3.47 -9.03 -29.66
CA GLY A 115 2.23 -8.33 -30.00
C GLY A 115 1.78 -8.55 -31.44
N LYS A 116 2.72 -8.68 -32.39
CA LYS A 116 2.41 -9.08 -33.79
C LYS A 116 1.77 -10.47 -33.83
N ILE A 117 2.32 -11.42 -33.09
CA ILE A 117 1.84 -12.81 -33.04
C ILE A 117 0.46 -12.88 -32.36
N TYR A 118 0.30 -12.22 -31.21
CA TYR A 118 -0.98 -12.16 -30.51
C TYR A 118 -2.07 -11.48 -31.34
N GLY A 119 -1.73 -10.45 -32.13
CA GLY A 119 -2.65 -9.83 -33.08
C GLY A 119 -3.15 -10.80 -34.16
N ILE A 120 -2.26 -11.61 -34.75
CA ILE A 120 -2.61 -12.65 -35.73
C ILE A 120 -3.55 -13.70 -35.12
N HIS A 121 -3.26 -14.12 -33.89
CA HIS A 121 -4.03 -15.15 -33.18
C HIS A 121 -5.20 -14.62 -32.34
N ARG A 122 -5.48 -13.32 -32.41
CA ARG A 122 -6.57 -12.64 -31.68
C ARG A 122 -6.52 -12.89 -30.17
N ILE A 123 -5.36 -12.65 -29.57
CA ILE A 123 -5.12 -12.81 -28.12
C ILE A 123 -4.90 -11.41 -27.53
N PRO A 124 -5.74 -10.95 -26.59
CA PRO A 124 -5.50 -9.67 -25.93
C PRO A 124 -4.27 -9.79 -25.02
N ALA A 125 -3.44 -8.75 -25.03
CA ALA A 125 -2.25 -8.67 -24.20
C ALA A 125 -2.12 -7.27 -23.56
N ILE A 126 -1.57 -7.22 -22.35
CA ILE A 126 -1.32 -5.99 -21.59
C ILE A 126 0.12 -6.01 -21.10
N THR A 127 0.94 -5.03 -21.47
CA THR A 127 2.25 -4.81 -20.85
C THR A 127 2.19 -3.72 -19.79
N ALA A 128 3.04 -3.83 -18.78
CA ALA A 128 3.18 -2.83 -17.72
C ALA A 128 4.63 -2.36 -17.55
N ALA A 129 5.48 -2.62 -18.55
CA ALA A 129 6.90 -2.24 -18.55
C ALA A 129 7.45 -1.84 -19.93
N ALA A 130 6.83 -2.27 -21.04
CA ALA A 130 7.33 -1.94 -22.37
C ALA A 130 6.80 -0.58 -22.86
N THR A 131 7.71 0.37 -23.08
CA THR A 131 7.41 1.78 -23.27
C THR A 131 7.60 2.29 -24.71
N ALA A 132 8.26 1.57 -25.62
CA ALA A 132 8.40 2.03 -27.00
C ALA A 132 7.02 2.15 -27.68
N GLU A 133 6.81 3.18 -28.50
CA GLU A 133 5.50 3.51 -29.10
C GLU A 133 4.98 2.37 -29.97
N SER A 134 5.89 1.68 -30.69
CA SER A 134 5.52 0.60 -31.60
C SER A 134 4.79 -0.54 -30.90
N VAL A 135 4.98 -0.75 -29.59
CA VAL A 135 4.39 -1.85 -28.83
C VAL A 135 2.85 -1.85 -28.88
N THR A 136 2.23 -0.68 -29.00
CA THR A 136 0.77 -0.54 -29.12
C THR A 136 0.34 0.10 -30.44
N ALA A 137 1.22 0.88 -31.09
CA ALA A 137 0.92 1.47 -32.38
C ALA A 137 0.56 0.41 -33.42
N GLU A 138 -0.62 0.56 -34.03
CA GLU A 138 -1.19 -0.35 -35.04
C GLU A 138 -1.37 -1.81 -34.56
N LYS A 139 -1.43 -2.03 -33.24
CA LYS A 139 -1.62 -3.36 -32.62
C LYS A 139 -2.88 -3.38 -31.75
N PRO A 140 -4.09 -3.52 -32.34
CA PRO A 140 -5.37 -3.38 -31.62
C PRO A 140 -5.66 -4.47 -30.56
N TRP A 141 -4.77 -5.44 -30.42
CA TRP A 141 -4.83 -6.52 -29.43
C TRP A 141 -3.84 -6.33 -28.28
N TYR A 142 -3.07 -5.24 -28.30
CA TYR A 142 -1.99 -5.00 -27.36
C TYR A 142 -2.20 -3.66 -26.66
N PHE A 143 -2.24 -3.68 -25.34
CA PHE A 143 -2.50 -2.52 -24.49
C PHE A 143 -1.32 -2.33 -23.52
N ARG A 144 -1.21 -1.14 -22.91
CA ARG A 144 -0.23 -0.93 -21.85
C ARG A 144 -0.78 -0.13 -20.67
N THR A 145 -0.41 -0.51 -19.45
CA THR A 145 -0.77 0.19 -18.20
C THR A 145 0.39 1.04 -17.65
N ILE A 146 1.38 1.34 -18.50
CA ILE A 146 2.52 2.21 -18.22
C ILE A 146 2.59 3.30 -19.30
N PRO A 147 3.01 4.53 -19.00
CA PRO A 147 3.19 5.54 -20.04
C PRO A 147 4.29 5.15 -21.04
N ASN A 148 4.27 5.75 -22.23
CA ASN A 148 5.23 5.44 -23.29
C ASN A 148 6.51 6.31 -23.25
N ASN A 149 7.49 5.94 -24.08
CA ASN A 149 8.77 6.62 -24.24
C ASN A 149 8.64 8.08 -24.64
N LYS A 150 7.69 8.41 -25.52
CA LYS A 150 7.43 9.80 -25.89
C LYS A 150 7.05 10.64 -24.67
N MET A 151 6.10 10.18 -23.85
CA MET A 151 5.70 10.89 -22.63
C MET A 151 6.87 11.01 -21.65
N GLN A 152 7.67 9.96 -21.52
CA GLN A 152 8.88 9.94 -20.69
C GLN A 152 9.93 10.95 -21.15
N ALA A 153 10.28 10.92 -22.43
CA ALA A 153 11.23 11.82 -23.07
C ALA A 153 10.78 13.28 -22.94
N ASP A 154 9.51 13.55 -23.24
CA ASP A 154 8.94 14.88 -23.13
C ASP A 154 9.00 15.40 -21.69
N PHE A 155 8.69 14.54 -20.73
CA PHE A 155 8.78 14.86 -19.31
C PHE A 155 10.21 15.15 -18.87
N ILE A 156 11.17 14.27 -19.19
CA ILE A 156 12.59 14.43 -18.81
C ILE A 156 13.19 15.70 -19.45
N ALA A 157 12.92 15.95 -20.74
CA ALA A 157 13.40 17.13 -21.45
C ALA A 157 12.87 18.44 -20.83
N ASN A 158 11.57 18.50 -20.54
CA ASN A 158 10.98 19.65 -19.87
C ASN A 158 11.50 19.80 -18.43
N TYR A 159 11.69 18.71 -17.70
CA TYR A 159 12.24 18.75 -16.34
C TYR A 159 13.69 19.26 -16.32
N LEU A 160 14.54 18.78 -17.24
CA LEU A 160 15.92 19.24 -17.42
C LEU A 160 15.97 20.75 -17.67
N TYR A 161 15.14 21.26 -18.57
CA TYR A 161 15.11 22.67 -18.94
C TYR A 161 14.47 23.57 -17.86
N LEU A 162 13.24 23.23 -17.44
CA LEU A 162 12.43 24.09 -16.58
C LEU A 162 12.79 23.98 -15.10
N THR A 163 13.16 22.79 -14.63
CA THR A 163 13.46 22.54 -13.22
C THR A 163 14.96 22.56 -12.95
N LEU A 164 15.75 21.77 -13.70
CA LEU A 164 17.19 21.67 -13.50
C LEU A 164 17.98 22.81 -14.16
N LYS A 165 17.29 23.69 -14.90
CA LYS A 165 17.82 24.91 -15.53
C LYS A 165 19.04 24.64 -16.42
N LYS A 166 19.05 23.50 -17.11
CA LYS A 166 20.10 23.15 -18.07
C LYS A 166 19.67 23.53 -19.49
N SER A 167 20.55 24.24 -20.18
CA SER A 167 20.38 24.66 -21.58
C SER A 167 21.18 23.81 -22.57
N SER A 168 21.90 22.78 -22.10
CA SER A 168 22.61 21.81 -22.93
C SER A 168 22.62 20.41 -22.32
N VAL A 169 22.71 19.38 -23.16
CA VAL A 169 22.70 17.97 -22.76
C VAL A 169 23.51 17.11 -23.73
N SER A 170 24.16 16.05 -23.24
CA SER A 170 24.67 14.96 -24.07
C SER A 170 23.86 13.69 -23.85
N ILE A 171 23.77 12.85 -24.89
CA ILE A 171 22.90 11.68 -24.91
C ILE A 171 23.73 10.42 -25.16
N VAL A 172 23.53 9.39 -24.34
CA VAL A 172 24.02 8.03 -24.59
C VAL A 172 22.82 7.10 -24.67
N TYR A 173 22.76 6.23 -25.69
CA TYR A 173 21.65 5.30 -25.84
C TYR A 173 22.07 3.94 -26.40
N ASP A 174 21.32 2.90 -26.04
CA ASP A 174 21.41 1.57 -26.66
C ASP A 174 20.60 1.54 -27.95
N GLU A 175 21.13 0.90 -29.00
CA GLU A 175 20.49 0.74 -30.31
C GLU A 175 19.34 -0.27 -30.34
N ASP A 176 18.93 -0.79 -29.17
CA ASP A 176 17.70 -1.55 -29.05
C ASP A 176 16.45 -0.67 -29.27
N LEU A 177 15.28 -1.33 -29.39
CA LEU A 177 14.01 -0.65 -29.68
C LEU A 177 13.63 0.37 -28.59
N TYR A 178 14.00 0.11 -27.33
CA TYR A 178 13.66 0.97 -26.20
C TYR A 178 14.55 2.22 -26.17
N GLY A 179 15.87 2.05 -26.15
CA GLY A 179 16.84 3.14 -26.06
C GLY A 179 16.78 4.07 -27.27
N THR A 180 16.64 3.50 -28.48
CA THR A 180 16.53 4.28 -29.72
C THR A 180 15.29 5.17 -29.73
N SER A 181 14.10 4.62 -29.42
CA SER A 181 12.85 5.40 -29.40
C SER A 181 12.92 6.50 -28.34
N LEU A 182 13.43 6.18 -27.14
CA LEU A 182 13.53 7.14 -26.06
C LEU A 182 14.49 8.30 -26.39
N ALA A 183 15.68 7.98 -26.91
CA ALA A 183 16.68 8.98 -27.29
C ALA A 183 16.18 9.90 -28.42
N GLN A 184 15.48 9.35 -29.42
CA GLN A 184 14.92 10.12 -30.53
C GLN A 184 13.83 11.10 -30.07
N ASN A 185 12.90 10.64 -29.24
CA ASN A 185 11.86 11.52 -28.69
C ASN A 185 12.48 12.60 -27.79
N PHE A 186 13.48 12.24 -26.97
CA PHE A 186 14.14 13.19 -26.08
C PHE A 186 14.89 14.26 -26.88
N GLU A 187 15.72 13.86 -27.84
CA GLU A 187 16.44 14.77 -28.75
C GLU A 187 15.48 15.74 -29.47
N LYS A 188 14.38 15.22 -30.00
CA LYS A 188 13.35 16.04 -30.64
C LYS A 188 12.81 17.10 -29.68
N THR A 189 12.52 16.73 -28.43
CA THR A 189 11.90 17.64 -27.48
C THR A 189 12.90 18.66 -26.91
N VAL A 190 14.14 18.27 -26.62
CA VAL A 190 15.17 19.25 -26.20
C VAL A 190 15.46 20.27 -27.31
N ASN A 191 15.50 19.85 -28.57
CA ASN A 191 15.65 20.76 -29.71
C ASN A 191 14.46 21.74 -29.83
N ASN A 192 13.23 21.26 -29.63
CA ASN A 192 12.03 22.13 -29.63
C ASN A 192 12.03 23.13 -28.45
N LEU A 193 12.66 22.79 -27.33
CA LEU A 193 12.82 23.66 -26.17
C LEU A 193 14.02 24.62 -26.31
N GLY A 194 14.83 24.51 -27.37
CA GLY A 194 16.04 25.31 -27.57
C GLY A 194 17.23 24.87 -26.69
N VAL A 195 17.21 23.65 -26.17
CA VAL A 195 18.31 23.04 -25.41
C VAL A 195 19.29 22.40 -26.39
N SER A 196 20.58 22.76 -26.29
CA SER A 196 21.62 22.26 -27.21
C SER A 196 22.03 20.83 -26.90
N VAL A 197 21.95 19.93 -27.89
CA VAL A 197 22.61 18.62 -27.78
C VAL A 197 24.10 18.80 -28.07
N LYS A 198 24.95 18.57 -27.07
CA LYS A 198 26.41 18.72 -27.19
C LYS A 198 27.02 17.55 -27.94
N GLU A 199 26.75 16.35 -27.46
CA GLU A 199 27.26 15.11 -28.03
C GLU A 199 26.20 14.02 -27.94
N LYS A 200 26.24 13.07 -28.87
CA LYS A 200 25.33 11.93 -28.91
C LYS A 200 26.10 10.67 -29.29
N TRP A 201 26.05 9.67 -28.42
CA TRP A 201 26.70 8.38 -28.63
C TRP A 201 25.67 7.25 -28.63
N SER A 202 25.95 6.22 -29.42
CA SER A 202 25.19 4.97 -29.44
C SER A 202 26.11 3.78 -29.24
N PHE A 203 25.54 2.69 -28.73
CA PHE A 203 26.19 1.37 -28.71
C PHE A 203 25.16 0.28 -28.99
N ASN A 204 25.63 -0.90 -29.38
CA ASN A 204 24.76 -2.03 -29.67
C ASN A 204 25.25 -3.30 -28.97
N LEU A 205 24.55 -3.72 -27.91
CA LEU A 205 24.91 -4.91 -27.13
C LEU A 205 24.81 -6.21 -27.93
N LYS A 206 24.02 -6.23 -29.00
CA LYS A 206 23.86 -7.38 -29.89
C LYS A 206 24.70 -7.25 -31.17
N GLY A 207 25.43 -6.14 -31.30
CA GLY A 207 26.30 -5.84 -32.42
C GLY A 207 27.74 -6.31 -32.22
N PRO A 208 28.64 -6.02 -33.16
CA PRO A 208 30.05 -6.38 -33.05
C PRO A 208 30.79 -5.49 -32.04
N ASN A 209 31.63 -6.10 -31.21
CA ASN A 209 32.52 -5.43 -30.24
C ASN A 209 31.83 -4.46 -29.25
N PRO A 210 30.74 -4.86 -28.56
CA PRO A 210 29.98 -3.96 -27.68
C PRO A 210 30.85 -3.35 -26.56
N ASP A 211 31.74 -4.15 -25.95
CA ASP A 211 32.63 -3.67 -24.88
C ASP A 211 33.58 -2.56 -25.36
N THR A 212 34.03 -2.62 -26.61
CA THR A 212 34.89 -1.58 -27.20
C THR A 212 34.11 -0.29 -27.40
N GLN A 213 32.87 -0.37 -27.87
CA GLN A 213 32.00 0.79 -28.04
C GLN A 213 31.74 1.48 -26.70
N LEU A 214 31.34 0.72 -25.68
CA LEU A 214 31.11 1.23 -24.32
C LEU A 214 32.35 1.95 -23.77
N LYS A 215 33.53 1.33 -23.90
CA LYS A 215 34.79 1.92 -23.44
C LYS A 215 35.13 3.23 -24.15
N TRP A 216 34.94 3.31 -25.47
CA TRP A 216 35.20 4.53 -26.23
C TRP A 216 34.30 5.69 -25.78
N ILE A 217 33.03 5.42 -25.52
CA ILE A 217 32.08 6.43 -25.00
C ILE A 217 32.55 6.94 -23.63
N ILE A 218 32.99 6.05 -22.73
CA ILE A 218 33.57 6.44 -21.44
C ILE A 218 34.83 7.30 -21.62
N GLU A 219 35.77 6.87 -22.46
CA GLU A 219 37.01 7.62 -22.70
C GLU A 219 36.74 9.03 -23.24
N ASP A 220 35.71 9.19 -24.05
CA ASP A 220 35.28 10.50 -24.58
C ASP A 220 34.61 11.36 -23.50
N LEU A 221 33.68 10.77 -22.73
CA LEU A 221 33.02 11.46 -21.61
C LEU A 221 34.01 11.88 -20.52
N VAL A 222 35.05 11.09 -20.23
CA VAL A 222 36.10 11.44 -19.27
C VAL A 222 36.96 12.61 -19.76
N LYS A 223 37.10 12.81 -21.08
CA LYS A 223 37.78 14.00 -21.63
C LYS A 223 36.90 15.24 -21.62
N SER A 224 35.59 15.09 -21.51
CA SER A 224 34.66 16.23 -21.42
C SER A 224 34.72 16.90 -20.04
N ASP A 225 34.81 18.23 -20.03
CA ASP A 225 34.75 19.03 -18.79
C ASP A 225 33.30 19.36 -18.40
N ASP A 226 32.42 19.54 -19.39
CA ASP A 226 31.00 19.83 -19.19
C ASP A 226 30.16 19.26 -20.33
N PRO A 227 29.53 18.08 -20.16
CA PRO A 227 28.55 17.55 -21.12
C PRO A 227 27.19 18.27 -21.04
N GLY A 228 27.03 19.29 -20.19
CA GLY A 228 25.73 19.82 -19.81
C GLY A 228 25.04 18.89 -18.81
N GLY A 229 23.79 18.50 -19.09
CA GLY A 229 23.24 17.27 -18.50
C GLY A 229 23.74 16.03 -19.25
N LEU A 230 23.75 14.87 -18.60
CA LEU A 230 24.01 13.58 -19.25
C LEU A 230 22.74 12.74 -19.20
N PHE A 231 22.07 12.56 -20.33
CA PHE A 231 20.91 11.69 -20.43
C PHE A 231 21.33 10.29 -20.91
N LEU A 232 21.06 9.28 -20.10
CA LEU A 232 21.43 7.89 -20.36
C LEU A 232 20.17 7.08 -20.75
N ALA A 233 19.79 7.08 -22.02
CA ALA A 233 18.65 6.33 -22.55
C ALA A 233 18.98 4.83 -22.72
N VAL A 234 19.24 4.15 -21.60
CA VAL A 234 19.73 2.78 -21.54
C VAL A 234 19.02 1.97 -20.46
N HIS A 235 19.22 0.64 -20.45
CA HIS A 235 18.75 -0.22 -19.37
C HIS A 235 19.61 -0.09 -18.11
N ALA A 236 19.12 -0.62 -17.00
CA ALA A 236 19.70 -0.46 -15.67
C ALA A 236 21.19 -0.87 -15.59
N LYS A 237 21.56 -1.99 -16.24
CA LYS A 237 22.92 -2.53 -16.21
C LYS A 237 23.93 -1.62 -16.90
N GLU A 238 23.60 -1.17 -18.11
CA GLU A 238 24.47 -0.30 -18.90
C GLU A 238 24.56 1.08 -18.25
N GLY A 239 23.44 1.58 -17.72
CA GLY A 239 23.42 2.81 -16.93
C GLY A 239 24.37 2.75 -15.74
N ALA A 240 24.30 1.67 -14.96
CA ALA A 240 25.18 1.46 -13.81
C ALA A 240 26.65 1.40 -14.21
N TYR A 241 26.99 0.72 -15.32
CA TYR A 241 28.34 0.71 -15.88
C TYR A 241 28.83 2.12 -16.22
N PHE A 242 28.03 2.91 -16.95
CA PHE A 242 28.42 4.28 -17.29
C PHE A 242 28.65 5.14 -16.04
N ILE A 243 27.75 5.04 -15.07
CA ILE A 243 27.84 5.80 -13.83
C ILE A 243 29.06 5.40 -13.00
N SER A 244 29.32 4.09 -12.85
CA SER A 244 30.44 3.62 -12.05
C SER A 244 31.77 4.06 -12.63
N GLU A 245 31.96 3.89 -13.94
CA GLU A 245 33.20 4.27 -14.63
C GLU A 245 33.45 5.78 -14.56
N LEU A 246 32.41 6.61 -14.75
CA LEU A 246 32.54 8.06 -14.68
C LEU A 246 32.86 8.54 -13.26
N LYS A 247 32.17 8.01 -12.24
CA LYS A 247 32.43 8.36 -10.84
C LYS A 247 33.83 7.90 -10.39
N ASP A 248 34.27 6.73 -10.84
CA ASP A 248 35.62 6.23 -10.56
C ASP A 248 36.71 7.05 -11.24
N ALA A 249 36.43 7.59 -12.43
CA ALA A 249 37.26 8.57 -13.12
C ALA A 249 37.18 10.00 -12.51
N GLY A 250 36.43 10.19 -11.42
CA GLY A 250 36.29 11.48 -10.73
C GLY A 250 35.36 12.47 -11.42
N LYS A 251 34.50 12.01 -12.33
CA LYS A 251 33.50 12.85 -13.02
C LYS A 251 32.18 12.84 -12.27
N HIS A 252 31.69 14.04 -11.95
CA HIS A 252 30.46 14.26 -11.17
C HIS A 252 29.39 14.98 -12.00
N PHE A 253 29.11 14.46 -13.21
CA PHE A 253 28.11 15.06 -14.10
C PHE A 253 26.69 14.94 -13.53
N LEU A 254 25.80 15.86 -13.94
CA LEU A 254 24.37 15.74 -13.69
C LEU A 254 23.78 14.65 -14.59
N CYS A 255 23.69 13.43 -14.07
CA CYS A 255 23.11 12.30 -14.77
C CYS A 255 21.60 12.26 -14.60
N ILE A 256 20.89 12.02 -15.70
CA ILE A 256 19.45 11.77 -15.72
C ILE A 256 19.23 10.42 -16.42
N GLY A 257 18.59 9.51 -15.72
CA GLY A 257 18.19 8.21 -16.23
C GLY A 257 16.70 8.12 -16.52
N PRO A 258 16.29 7.07 -17.24
CA PRO A 258 14.90 6.75 -17.46
C PRO A 258 14.35 5.93 -16.28
N ASP A 259 13.18 5.31 -16.49
CA ASP A 259 12.45 4.47 -15.55
C ASP A 259 13.19 3.22 -15.13
N THR A 260 14.01 2.65 -16.01
CA THR A 260 14.86 1.51 -15.67
C THR A 260 15.81 1.82 -14.50
N PHE A 261 16.20 3.09 -14.31
CA PHE A 261 17.04 3.51 -13.18
C PHE A 261 16.24 3.67 -11.89
N SER A 262 14.90 3.71 -11.97
CA SER A 262 14.03 3.76 -10.80
C SER A 262 13.59 2.40 -10.28
N ASP A 263 13.93 1.32 -11.01
CA ASP A 263 13.64 -0.05 -10.60
C ASP A 263 14.76 -0.62 -9.70
N ARG A 264 14.46 -1.67 -8.95
CA ARG A 264 15.36 -2.32 -7.99
C ARG A 264 16.61 -2.88 -8.66
N ASP A 265 16.48 -3.41 -9.88
CA ASP A 265 17.62 -4.00 -10.60
C ASP A 265 18.77 -3.01 -10.81
N PHE A 266 18.48 -1.70 -10.86
CA PHE A 266 19.51 -0.66 -11.00
C PHE A 266 20.38 -0.50 -9.76
N ILE A 267 19.79 -0.31 -8.58
CA ILE A 267 20.58 -0.15 -7.34
C ILE A 267 21.38 -1.41 -7.01
N LEU A 268 20.86 -2.60 -7.37
CA LEU A 268 21.55 -3.87 -7.20
C LEU A 268 22.82 -4.00 -8.05
N GLN A 269 22.97 -3.24 -9.14
CA GLN A 269 24.22 -3.26 -9.93
C GLN A 269 25.41 -2.71 -9.12
N PHE A 270 25.16 -1.85 -8.14
CA PHE A 270 26.20 -1.20 -7.34
C PHE A 270 26.48 -1.94 -6.03
N SER A 271 25.60 -2.83 -5.58
CA SER A 271 25.64 -3.40 -4.23
C SER A 271 26.93 -4.15 -3.91
N GLU A 272 27.57 -4.73 -4.93
CA GLU A 272 28.82 -5.47 -4.80
C GLU A 272 30.08 -4.60 -4.93
N LEU A 273 29.94 -3.34 -5.36
CA LEU A 273 31.09 -2.46 -5.59
C LEU A 273 31.71 -1.99 -4.26
N PRO A 274 33.04 -2.05 -4.10
CA PRO A 274 33.69 -1.72 -2.82
C PRO A 274 33.40 -0.31 -2.29
N LYS A 275 33.34 0.69 -3.17
CA LYS A 275 33.07 2.08 -2.79
C LYS A 275 31.63 2.31 -2.36
N GLU A 276 30.68 1.56 -2.94
CA GLU A 276 29.28 1.60 -2.53
C GLU A 276 29.08 0.95 -1.16
N LYS A 277 29.79 -0.17 -0.89
CA LYS A 277 29.77 -0.83 0.42
C LYS A 277 30.39 0.03 1.53
N SER A 278 31.44 0.79 1.22
CA SER A 278 32.11 1.65 2.21
C SER A 278 31.41 2.99 2.41
N THR A 279 30.83 3.54 1.35
CA THR A 279 30.10 4.81 1.35
C THR A 279 28.79 4.63 0.58
N PRO A 280 27.69 4.28 1.27
CA PRO A 280 26.38 4.18 0.65
C PRO A 280 26.03 5.44 -0.14
N GLY A 281 25.58 5.28 -1.39
CA GLY A 281 25.27 6.40 -2.28
C GLY A 281 26.47 6.93 -3.07
N TYR A 282 27.68 6.37 -2.94
CA TYR A 282 28.88 6.85 -3.65
C TYR A 282 28.64 7.01 -5.17
N TYR A 283 28.06 5.99 -5.79
CA TYR A 283 27.78 6.04 -7.23
C TYR A 283 26.46 6.73 -7.55
N THR A 284 25.43 6.54 -6.71
CA THR A 284 24.05 6.87 -7.07
C THR A 284 23.59 8.25 -6.60
N ASP A 285 24.17 8.81 -5.54
CA ASP A 285 23.69 10.09 -4.99
C ASP A 285 23.75 11.22 -6.03
N GLY A 286 22.61 11.93 -6.11
CA GLY A 286 22.40 13.04 -7.04
C GLY A 286 21.95 12.64 -8.45
N ILE A 287 21.81 11.34 -8.74
CA ILE A 287 21.27 10.88 -10.02
C ILE A 287 19.76 11.07 -10.06
N TYR A 288 19.27 11.75 -11.09
CA TYR A 288 17.83 11.89 -11.33
C TYR A 288 17.34 10.72 -12.19
N SER A 289 16.11 10.28 -11.95
CA SER A 289 15.47 9.24 -12.77
C SER A 289 13.97 9.49 -12.89
N SER A 290 13.43 9.45 -14.10
CA SER A 290 11.97 9.40 -14.27
C SER A 290 11.46 8.08 -13.69
N SER A 291 10.28 8.05 -13.08
CA SER A 291 9.68 6.80 -12.60
C SER A 291 8.18 6.75 -12.93
N PRO A 292 7.64 5.62 -13.42
CA PRO A 292 6.20 5.48 -13.66
C PRO A 292 5.40 5.67 -12.37
N PHE A 293 6.01 5.30 -11.24
CA PHE A 293 5.37 5.37 -9.94
C PHE A 293 6.41 5.40 -8.81
N ILE A 294 6.29 6.35 -7.88
CA ILE A 294 7.08 6.36 -6.65
C ILE A 294 6.12 6.11 -5.48
N SER A 295 6.34 5.02 -4.75
CA SER A 295 5.42 4.56 -3.69
C SER A 295 5.23 5.57 -2.55
N SER A 296 6.21 6.42 -2.29
CA SER A 296 6.15 7.41 -1.22
C SER A 296 5.24 8.62 -1.52
N ILE A 297 4.76 8.79 -2.76
CA ILE A 297 3.77 9.82 -3.11
C ILE A 297 2.35 9.26 -3.31
N ALA A 298 2.19 7.97 -3.05
CA ALA A 298 0.97 7.22 -3.34
C ALA A 298 -0.17 7.50 -2.35
N ASP A 299 -1.36 6.98 -2.69
CA ASP A 299 -2.56 7.03 -1.86
C ASP A 299 -2.67 5.81 -0.93
N ASP A 300 -3.79 5.72 -0.20
CA ASP A 300 -4.00 4.69 0.82
C ASP A 300 -4.00 3.27 0.26
N GLU A 301 -4.60 3.00 -0.90
CA GLU A 301 -4.63 1.63 -1.45
C GLU A 301 -3.23 1.14 -1.85
N ALA A 302 -2.43 2.01 -2.47
CA ALA A 302 -1.04 1.71 -2.77
C ALA A 302 -0.19 1.48 -1.51
N TYR A 303 -0.46 2.25 -0.44
CA TYR A 303 0.17 2.03 0.86
C TYR A 303 -0.21 0.68 1.45
N GLN A 304 -1.49 0.31 1.42
CA GLN A 304 -1.96 -1.01 1.87
C GLN A 304 -1.32 -2.15 1.07
N PHE A 305 -1.20 -2.01 -0.25
CA PHE A 305 -0.49 -2.96 -1.10
C PHE A 305 0.98 -3.07 -0.68
N ARG A 306 1.69 -1.95 -0.52
CA ARG A 306 3.08 -1.91 -0.06
C ARG A 306 3.26 -2.67 1.25
N GLN A 307 2.40 -2.41 2.23
CA GLN A 307 2.44 -3.06 3.53
C GLN A 307 2.16 -4.56 3.44
N ALA A 308 1.19 -4.98 2.63
CA ALA A 308 0.92 -6.40 2.39
C ALA A 308 2.10 -7.09 1.69
N PHE A 309 2.73 -6.42 0.72
CA PHE A 309 3.89 -6.93 0.01
C PHE A 309 5.10 -7.09 0.95
N LEU A 310 5.39 -6.07 1.76
CA LEU A 310 6.44 -6.12 2.79
C LEU A 310 6.22 -7.25 3.78
N ARG A 311 4.99 -7.44 4.27
CA ARG A 311 4.68 -8.55 5.20
C ARG A 311 4.87 -9.92 4.58
N ASN A 312 4.50 -10.08 3.30
CA ASN A 312 4.53 -11.38 2.63
C ASN A 312 5.92 -11.75 2.11
N TYR A 313 6.73 -10.76 1.73
CA TYR A 313 8.00 -10.99 1.02
C TYR A 313 9.23 -10.36 1.67
N GLY A 314 9.06 -9.59 2.75
CA GLY A 314 10.16 -9.01 3.53
C GLY A 314 10.98 -7.94 2.79
N LYS A 315 10.45 -7.39 1.69
CA LYS A 315 11.15 -6.42 0.85
C LYS A 315 10.21 -5.38 0.23
N GLU A 316 10.73 -4.20 -0.06
CA GLU A 316 9.97 -3.15 -0.76
C GLU A 316 9.63 -3.59 -2.19
N PRO A 317 8.38 -3.40 -2.66
CA PRO A 317 8.02 -3.64 -4.05
C PRO A 317 8.62 -2.55 -4.96
N ALA A 318 9.19 -2.98 -6.09
CA ALA A 318 9.54 -2.11 -7.20
C ALA A 318 8.30 -1.44 -7.84
N TRP A 319 8.47 -0.33 -8.56
CA TRP A 319 7.36 0.33 -9.28
C TRP A 319 6.67 -0.62 -10.28
N SER A 320 7.43 -1.57 -10.86
CA SER A 320 6.95 -2.57 -11.80
C SER A 320 5.96 -3.54 -11.15
N ALA A 321 6.14 -3.88 -9.87
CA ALA A 321 5.15 -4.64 -9.10
C ALA A 321 3.80 -3.89 -9.01
N TYR A 322 3.80 -2.58 -8.74
CA TYR A 322 2.56 -1.80 -8.72
C TYR A 322 1.88 -1.76 -10.10
N CYS A 323 2.65 -1.54 -11.16
CA CYS A 323 2.11 -1.45 -12.51
C CYS A 323 1.54 -2.81 -13.00
N TYR A 324 2.17 -3.93 -12.63
CA TYR A 324 1.68 -5.28 -12.96
C TYR A 324 0.52 -5.74 -12.07
N PHE A 325 0.45 -5.29 -10.81
CA PHE A 325 -0.76 -5.44 -9.99
C PHE A 325 -1.96 -4.78 -10.69
N ASP A 326 -1.76 -3.57 -11.19
CA ASP A 326 -2.76 -2.83 -11.95
C ASP A 326 -3.08 -3.46 -13.30
N ALA A 327 -2.10 -4.01 -14.02
CA ALA A 327 -2.35 -4.77 -15.25
C ALA A 327 -3.21 -6.01 -15.00
N ALA A 328 -2.95 -6.72 -13.89
CA ALA A 328 -3.78 -7.84 -13.47
C ALA A 328 -5.20 -7.39 -13.10
N ARG A 329 -5.34 -6.25 -12.42
CA ARG A 329 -6.64 -5.61 -12.14
C ARG A 329 -7.41 -5.29 -13.41
N VAL A 330 -6.78 -4.61 -14.36
CA VAL A 330 -7.39 -4.27 -15.65
C VAL A 330 -7.79 -5.52 -16.43
N ALA A 331 -6.95 -6.56 -16.43
CA ALA A 331 -7.26 -7.83 -17.06
C ALA A 331 -8.51 -8.49 -16.46
N VAL A 332 -8.58 -8.56 -15.12
CA VAL A 332 -9.74 -9.14 -14.41
C VAL A 332 -11.00 -8.32 -14.65
N GLU A 333 -10.93 -6.99 -14.57
CA GLU A 333 -12.09 -6.13 -14.83
C GLU A 333 -12.58 -6.24 -16.28
N ALA A 334 -11.66 -6.33 -17.25
CA ALA A 334 -12.02 -6.60 -18.65
C ALA A 334 -12.69 -7.98 -18.82
N MET A 335 -12.18 -9.01 -18.18
CA MET A 335 -12.74 -10.37 -18.23
C MET A 335 -14.12 -10.46 -17.57
N LYS A 336 -14.34 -9.80 -16.43
CA LYS A 336 -15.66 -9.68 -15.79
C LYS A 336 -16.64 -8.96 -16.71
N LYS A 337 -16.24 -7.82 -17.28
CA LYS A 337 -17.07 -7.03 -18.21
C LYS A 337 -17.37 -7.77 -19.51
N ALA A 338 -16.48 -8.65 -19.94
CA ALA A 338 -16.65 -9.44 -21.15
C ALA A 338 -17.78 -10.48 -21.06
N GLY A 339 -18.14 -10.94 -19.85
CA GLY A 339 -19.13 -12.00 -19.65
C GLY A 339 -18.72 -13.31 -20.33
N LEU A 340 -17.80 -14.05 -19.70
CA LEU A 340 -17.14 -15.20 -20.34
C LEU A 340 -18.12 -16.35 -20.58
N LYS A 341 -18.14 -16.88 -21.81
CA LYS A 341 -19.05 -17.99 -22.18
C LYS A 341 -18.47 -19.37 -21.86
N GLY A 342 -17.14 -19.52 -21.82
CA GLY A 342 -16.50 -20.77 -21.42
C GLY A 342 -16.13 -21.69 -22.59
N GLU A 343 -16.01 -22.99 -22.31
CA GLU A 343 -15.41 -23.98 -23.22
C GLU A 343 -16.03 -23.94 -24.64
N GLY A 344 -15.18 -23.96 -25.66
CA GLY A 344 -15.58 -23.89 -27.08
C GLY A 344 -15.67 -22.48 -27.66
N GLU A 345 -15.70 -21.43 -26.83
CA GLU A 345 -15.86 -20.03 -27.25
C GLU A 345 -14.59 -19.19 -27.09
N LEU A 346 -13.41 -19.80 -26.91
CA LEU A 346 -12.13 -19.12 -26.60
C LEU A 346 -11.86 -17.88 -27.46
N ARG A 347 -12.01 -18.00 -28.79
CA ARG A 347 -11.78 -16.89 -29.71
C ARG A 347 -12.80 -15.76 -29.49
N GLY A 348 -14.06 -16.11 -29.25
CA GLY A 348 -15.12 -15.16 -28.94
C GLY A 348 -14.92 -14.49 -27.57
N ASP A 349 -14.46 -15.25 -26.56
CA ASP A 349 -14.11 -14.72 -25.24
C ASP A 349 -12.93 -13.73 -25.35
N ARG A 350 -11.87 -14.09 -26.07
CA ARG A 350 -10.73 -13.20 -26.36
C ARG A 350 -11.17 -11.91 -27.08
N GLU A 351 -12.07 -12.01 -28.05
CA GLU A 351 -12.66 -10.84 -28.73
C GLU A 351 -13.47 -9.96 -27.78
N ARG A 352 -14.29 -10.54 -26.89
CA ARG A 352 -15.05 -9.80 -25.87
C ARG A 352 -14.12 -9.11 -24.87
N ILE A 353 -13.06 -9.77 -24.42
CA ILE A 353 -12.04 -9.19 -23.53
C ILE A 353 -11.35 -8.01 -24.21
N ARG A 354 -10.89 -8.17 -25.47
CA ARG A 354 -10.28 -7.07 -26.23
C ARG A 354 -11.22 -5.88 -26.39
N ASN A 355 -12.50 -6.13 -26.67
CA ASN A 355 -13.50 -5.07 -26.76
C ASN A 355 -13.74 -4.38 -25.40
N ALA A 356 -13.72 -5.14 -24.29
CA ALA A 356 -13.84 -4.58 -22.94
C ALA A 356 -12.65 -3.67 -22.61
N LEU A 357 -11.41 -4.11 -22.92
CA LEU A 357 -10.20 -3.30 -22.78
C LEU A 357 -10.28 -2.00 -23.59
N ALA A 358 -10.62 -2.09 -24.87
CA ALA A 358 -10.83 -0.91 -25.72
C ALA A 358 -11.99 0.00 -25.24
N GLY A 359 -12.90 -0.53 -24.42
CA GLY A 359 -14.00 0.21 -23.79
C GLY A 359 -13.56 1.07 -22.60
N PHE A 360 -12.36 0.84 -22.05
CA PHE A 360 -11.76 1.68 -21.01
C PHE A 360 -11.04 2.87 -21.64
N PHE A 361 -11.74 3.70 -22.43
CA PHE A 361 -11.11 4.74 -23.28
C PHE A 361 -11.21 6.18 -22.73
N LYS A 362 -11.81 6.34 -21.54
CA LYS A 362 -12.08 7.64 -20.91
C LYS A 362 -12.25 7.49 -19.40
N LYS A 363 -12.13 8.59 -18.67
CA LYS A 363 -12.19 8.66 -17.21
C LYS A 363 -13.43 7.97 -16.62
N GLU A 364 -14.62 8.21 -17.18
CA GLU A 364 -15.87 7.63 -16.66
C GLU A 364 -15.94 6.09 -16.72
N ASN A 365 -15.12 5.49 -17.59
CA ASN A 365 -15.02 4.03 -17.75
C ASN A 365 -13.64 3.51 -17.36
N ALA A 366 -12.83 4.31 -16.66
CA ALA A 366 -11.49 3.93 -16.25
C ALA A 366 -11.54 2.82 -15.19
N VAL A 367 -10.49 2.01 -15.15
CA VAL A 367 -10.24 1.11 -14.03
C VAL A 367 -9.49 1.89 -12.96
N ASP A 368 -9.97 1.83 -11.73
CA ASP A 368 -9.29 2.45 -10.59
C ASP A 368 -8.11 1.55 -10.16
N GLY A 369 -6.88 2.02 -10.39
CA GLY A 369 -5.65 1.30 -10.09
C GLY A 369 -4.89 1.92 -8.93
N ILE A 370 -4.02 1.14 -8.28
CA ILE A 370 -3.18 1.62 -7.16
C ILE A 370 -2.11 2.61 -7.62
N THR A 371 -1.83 2.67 -8.92
CA THR A 371 -0.97 3.69 -9.53
C THR A 371 -1.75 4.90 -10.05
N GLY A 372 -3.08 4.90 -9.87
CA GLY A 372 -4.04 5.89 -10.35
C GLY A 372 -5.00 5.34 -11.40
N LEU A 373 -5.90 6.18 -11.92
CA LEU A 373 -6.89 5.81 -12.94
C LEU A 373 -6.23 5.29 -14.22
N ILE A 374 -6.78 4.22 -14.79
CA ILE A 374 -6.27 3.55 -16.00
C ILE A 374 -7.36 3.57 -17.08
N PHE A 375 -7.06 4.25 -18.17
CA PHE A 375 -7.84 4.23 -19.41
C PHE A 375 -6.89 4.41 -20.60
N PHE A 376 -7.29 3.90 -21.75
CA PHE A 376 -6.46 3.81 -22.93
C PHE A 376 -6.86 4.84 -24.00
N ASP A 377 -5.89 5.29 -24.76
CA ASP A 377 -6.13 5.99 -26.01
C ASP A 377 -6.58 5.02 -27.12
N LYS A 378 -6.75 5.55 -28.34
CA LYS A 378 -7.15 4.76 -29.53
C LYS A 378 -6.16 3.65 -29.91
N ASN A 379 -4.91 3.74 -29.46
CA ASN A 379 -3.86 2.75 -29.74
C ASN A 379 -3.76 1.72 -28.62
N GLY A 380 -4.49 1.86 -27.51
CA GLY A 380 -4.32 1.00 -26.33
C GLY A 380 -3.25 1.52 -25.35
N ASP A 381 -2.90 2.81 -25.43
CA ASP A 381 -1.84 3.43 -24.64
C ASP A 381 -2.38 4.18 -23.42
N LEU A 382 -1.66 4.14 -22.29
CA LEU A 382 -2.00 4.89 -21.08
C LEU A 382 -1.37 6.28 -21.15
N ASN A 383 -2.19 7.33 -21.13
CA ASN A 383 -1.70 8.68 -20.93
C ASN A 383 -1.66 9.01 -19.44
N ARG A 384 -0.47 8.94 -18.85
CA ARG A 384 -0.21 9.37 -17.47
C ARG A 384 1.20 9.97 -17.38
N PRO A 385 1.40 11.04 -16.59
CA PRO A 385 2.74 11.58 -16.40
C PRO A 385 3.63 10.70 -15.53
N TYR A 386 4.93 10.74 -15.83
CA TYR A 386 5.96 10.20 -14.97
C TYR A 386 6.12 11.07 -13.71
N ALA A 387 6.63 10.44 -12.65
CA ALA A 387 7.25 11.13 -11.53
C ALA A 387 8.75 11.31 -11.78
N MET A 388 9.38 12.23 -11.04
CA MET A 388 10.85 12.38 -11.05
C MET A 388 11.42 12.00 -9.68
N GLY A 389 12.36 11.07 -9.65
CA GLY A 389 13.12 10.72 -8.46
C GLY A 389 14.54 11.29 -8.50
N VAL A 390 15.17 11.37 -7.34
CA VAL A 390 16.59 11.64 -7.15
C VAL A 390 17.15 10.63 -6.15
N TYR A 391 18.27 10.01 -6.49
CA TYR A 391 18.95 9.09 -5.59
C TYR A 391 19.62 9.84 -4.45
N LYS A 392 19.40 9.34 -3.24
CA LYS A 392 20.06 9.78 -2.01
C LYS A 392 20.11 8.61 -1.03
N ASP A 393 21.29 8.30 -0.52
CA ASP A 393 21.51 7.19 0.41
C ASP A 393 20.94 5.87 -0.15
N GLN A 394 21.28 5.55 -1.40
CA GLN A 394 20.83 4.35 -2.14
C GLN A 394 19.32 4.25 -2.42
N ARG A 395 18.53 5.25 -2.01
CA ARG A 395 17.08 5.28 -2.21
C ARG A 395 16.73 6.28 -3.29
N LEU A 396 15.82 5.90 -4.18
CA LEU A 396 15.19 6.85 -5.08
C LEU A 396 14.08 7.59 -4.32
N LEU A 397 14.31 8.86 -4.01
CA LEU A 397 13.33 9.71 -3.35
C LEU A 397 12.68 10.67 -4.36
N PRO A 398 11.42 11.06 -4.20
CA PRO A 398 10.78 12.02 -5.10
C PRO A 398 11.51 13.36 -5.14
N ALA A 399 11.95 13.80 -6.31
CA ALA A 399 12.58 15.10 -6.46
C ALA A 399 11.66 16.22 -5.94
N PHE A 400 12.26 17.31 -5.43
CA PHE A 400 11.54 18.41 -4.79
C PHE A 400 10.44 19.03 -5.66
N THR A 401 10.56 18.94 -6.98
CA THR A 401 9.52 19.37 -7.91
C THR A 401 8.92 18.14 -8.59
N GLN A 402 7.60 18.05 -8.59
CA GLN A 402 6.84 17.08 -9.38
C GLN A 402 5.90 17.83 -10.32
N TYR A 403 5.48 17.17 -11.40
CA TYR A 403 4.41 17.69 -12.25
C TYR A 403 3.32 16.65 -12.38
N LYS A 404 2.07 17.05 -12.14
CA LYS A 404 0.90 16.17 -12.28
C LYS A 404 -0.05 16.74 -13.32
N GLN A 405 -0.69 15.87 -14.08
CA GLN A 405 -1.66 16.25 -15.08
C GLN A 405 -2.88 16.94 -14.43
N VAL A 406 -3.34 18.02 -15.04
CA VAL A 406 -4.57 18.70 -14.66
C VAL A 406 -5.74 18.00 -15.33
N ILE A 407 -6.59 17.35 -14.54
CA ILE A 407 -7.71 16.55 -15.07
C ILE A 407 -8.80 17.42 -15.72
N ASP A 408 -9.06 18.62 -15.17
CA ASP A 408 -9.95 19.60 -15.79
C ASP A 408 -9.22 20.94 -16.01
N PRO A 409 -8.58 21.13 -17.17
CA PRO A 409 -7.90 22.38 -17.50
C PRO A 409 -8.84 23.58 -17.60
N LYS A 410 -10.14 23.38 -17.89
CA LYS A 410 -11.11 24.49 -18.06
C LYS A 410 -11.47 25.14 -16.73
N GLY A 411 -11.38 24.40 -15.63
CA GLY A 411 -11.56 24.93 -14.28
C GLY A 411 -10.44 25.86 -13.80
N VAL A 412 -9.31 25.95 -14.49
CA VAL A 412 -8.15 26.73 -14.05
C VAL A 412 -8.33 28.23 -14.33
N LYS A 413 -8.73 28.99 -13.31
CA LYS A 413 -8.80 30.46 -13.37
C LYS A 413 -7.42 31.09 -13.57
N ASN A 414 -7.35 32.17 -14.37
CA ASN A 414 -6.13 32.93 -14.67
C ASN A 414 -4.96 32.10 -15.24
N LEU A 415 -5.26 31.04 -16.00
CA LEU A 415 -4.27 30.08 -16.51
C LEU A 415 -3.01 30.73 -17.11
N PHE A 416 -3.16 31.73 -17.98
CA PHE A 416 -2.01 32.40 -18.61
C PHE A 416 -1.04 33.01 -17.60
N LYS A 417 -1.55 33.74 -16.61
CA LYS A 417 -0.74 34.32 -15.53
C LYS A 417 -0.03 33.22 -14.74
N ARG A 418 -0.74 32.14 -14.41
CA ARG A 418 -0.21 31.04 -13.61
C ARG A 418 0.85 30.23 -14.37
N VAL A 419 0.73 30.12 -15.70
CA VAL A 419 1.79 29.56 -16.57
C VAL A 419 3.03 30.46 -16.57
N LEU A 420 2.88 31.78 -16.67
CA LEU A 420 4.00 32.73 -16.58
C LEU A 420 4.70 32.69 -15.20
N GLU A 421 3.94 32.44 -14.14
CA GLU A 421 4.46 32.25 -12.78
C GLU A 421 5.11 30.86 -12.57
N GLY A 422 5.10 29.99 -13.59
CA GLY A 422 5.68 28.64 -13.53
C GLY A 422 4.88 27.65 -12.68
N GLU A 423 3.62 27.97 -12.37
CA GLU A 423 2.71 27.10 -11.63
C GLU A 423 2.18 25.94 -12.48
N TYR A 424 2.08 26.16 -13.79
CA TYR A 424 1.69 25.17 -14.77
C TYR A 424 2.64 25.18 -15.95
N ILE A 425 2.84 24.00 -16.53
CA ILE A 425 3.60 23.80 -17.75
C ILE A 425 2.76 22.97 -18.72
N VAL A 426 3.11 22.99 -20.00
CA VAL A 426 2.45 22.15 -21.01
C VAL A 426 3.46 21.12 -21.49
N ILE A 427 3.12 19.84 -21.35
CA ILE A 427 3.91 18.71 -21.86
C ILE A 427 3.00 17.91 -22.78
N ASP A 428 3.41 17.72 -24.03
CA ASP A 428 2.63 17.00 -25.05
C ASP A 428 1.14 17.43 -25.15
N ARG A 429 0.89 18.76 -25.12
CA ARG A 429 -0.47 19.37 -25.14
C ARG A 429 -1.30 19.12 -23.88
N GLU A 430 -0.77 18.41 -22.89
CA GLU A 430 -1.39 18.22 -21.59
C GLU A 430 -0.93 19.33 -20.64
N LEU A 431 -1.90 19.90 -19.91
CA LEU A 431 -1.60 20.89 -18.88
C LEU A 431 -1.15 20.16 -17.61
N MET A 432 0.02 20.54 -17.12
CA MET A 432 0.67 19.95 -15.96
C MET A 432 0.79 20.99 -14.86
N SER A 433 0.33 20.68 -13.66
CA SER A 433 0.51 21.52 -12.48
C SER A 433 1.82 21.16 -11.79
N LYS A 434 2.59 22.17 -11.38
CA LYS A 434 3.78 22.01 -10.55
C LYS A 434 3.39 21.72 -9.11
N PHE A 435 4.04 20.72 -8.51
CA PHE A 435 3.93 20.35 -7.10
C PHE A 435 5.31 20.44 -6.45
N ASN A 436 5.35 20.90 -5.20
CA ASN A 436 6.56 20.88 -4.38
C ASN A 436 6.47 19.74 -3.37
N VAL A 437 7.50 18.91 -3.31
CA VAL A 437 7.63 17.84 -2.32
C VAL A 437 8.23 18.42 -1.04
N ILE A 438 7.59 18.12 0.09
CA ILE A 438 8.08 18.42 1.44
C ILE A 438 8.34 17.09 2.14
N TYR A 439 9.61 16.84 2.39
CA TYR A 439 10.04 15.75 3.23
C TYR A 439 9.71 16.08 4.69
N THR A 440 8.91 15.24 5.35
CA THR A 440 8.36 15.48 6.70
C THR A 440 8.59 14.26 7.58
N ASP A 441 9.21 14.42 8.74
CA ASP A 441 9.40 13.32 9.70
C ASP A 441 9.03 13.75 11.12
N VAL A 442 8.50 12.84 11.92
CA VAL A 442 8.04 13.11 13.28
C VAL A 442 8.77 12.23 14.28
N PHE A 443 9.42 12.88 15.24
CA PHE A 443 10.16 12.25 16.32
C PHE A 443 9.45 12.50 17.64
N ILE A 444 8.83 11.46 18.18
CA ILE A 444 8.12 11.56 19.46
C ILE A 444 9.13 11.72 20.59
N ASN A 445 8.93 12.73 21.42
CA ASN A 445 9.71 12.94 22.65
C ASN A 445 8.98 12.31 23.84
N ASP A 446 7.66 12.55 23.95
CA ASP A 446 6.86 12.16 25.11
C ASP A 446 5.35 12.15 24.78
N ILE A 447 4.60 11.27 25.44
CA ILE A 447 3.12 11.20 25.35
C ILE A 447 2.56 11.10 26.76
N LYS A 448 1.73 12.08 27.15
CA LYS A 448 1.21 12.26 28.52
C LYS A 448 -0.30 12.51 28.54
N LYS A 449 -0.88 12.43 29.74
CA LYS A 449 -2.28 12.80 30.04
C LYS A 449 -3.29 12.15 29.08
N MET A 450 -3.18 10.84 28.92
CA MET A 450 -4.11 10.07 28.10
C MET A 450 -5.47 10.00 28.79
N ASP A 451 -6.44 10.78 28.30
CA ASP A 451 -7.81 10.83 28.80
C ASP A 451 -8.73 10.09 27.84
N ILE A 452 -9.10 8.86 28.22
CA ILE A 452 -9.95 7.99 27.42
C ILE A 452 -11.38 8.56 27.31
N HIS A 453 -11.87 9.25 28.35
CA HIS A 453 -13.24 9.78 28.38
C HIS A 453 -13.42 10.93 27.40
N HIS A 454 -12.44 11.83 27.32
CA HIS A 454 -12.47 12.96 26.41
C HIS A 454 -11.80 12.65 25.06
N SER A 455 -11.18 11.47 24.93
CA SER A 455 -10.39 11.07 23.76
C SER A 455 -9.30 12.09 23.43
N THR A 456 -8.47 12.41 24.42
CA THR A 456 -7.40 13.40 24.31
C THR A 456 -6.08 12.89 24.86
N CYS A 457 -4.97 13.35 24.30
CA CYS A 457 -3.64 13.19 24.91
C CYS A 457 -2.74 14.40 24.64
N THR A 458 -1.77 14.64 25.53
CA THR A 458 -0.69 15.60 25.31
C THR A 458 0.46 14.91 24.59
N ILE A 459 0.89 15.43 23.44
CA ILE A 459 2.03 14.90 22.67
C ILE A 459 3.13 15.97 22.62
N ASP A 460 4.36 15.60 22.97
CA ASP A 460 5.58 16.39 22.76
C ASP A 460 6.42 15.68 21.69
N PHE A 461 6.68 16.37 20.58
CA PHE A 461 7.43 15.81 19.45
C PHE A 461 8.25 16.87 18.73
N ASN A 462 9.31 16.43 18.06
CA ASN A 462 10.02 17.22 17.07
C ASN A 462 9.52 16.85 15.68
N ILE A 463 9.24 17.83 14.85
CA ILE A 463 8.88 17.65 13.45
C ILE A 463 9.94 18.27 12.55
N LEU A 464 10.44 17.49 11.60
CA LEU A 464 11.42 17.90 10.61
C LEU A 464 10.70 18.18 9.29
N PHE A 465 11.01 19.32 8.67
CA PHE A 465 10.63 19.65 7.30
C PHE A 465 11.87 19.86 6.46
N GLN A 466 11.96 19.18 5.33
CA GLN A 466 12.97 19.42 4.29
C GLN A 466 12.26 19.74 2.98
N PHE A 467 12.57 20.89 2.40
CA PHE A 467 11.93 21.42 1.20
C PHE A 467 12.94 22.19 0.36
N SER A 468 12.56 22.50 -0.88
CA SER A 468 13.38 23.35 -1.76
C SER A 468 12.71 24.71 -1.97
N GLY A 469 13.52 25.78 -1.95
CA GLY A 469 13.06 27.15 -2.13
C GLY A 469 12.49 27.77 -0.85
N ASP A 470 11.61 28.76 -1.02
CA ASP A 470 10.97 29.48 0.07
C ASP A 470 9.57 28.91 0.35
N LEU A 471 9.39 28.31 1.52
CA LEU A 471 8.13 27.74 1.98
C LEU A 471 7.76 28.32 3.34
N ASN A 472 6.58 28.94 3.41
CA ASN A 472 6.08 29.54 4.64
C ASN A 472 5.44 28.46 5.54
N LEU A 473 6.18 27.91 6.50
CA LEU A 473 5.65 26.86 7.37
C LEU A 473 4.60 27.36 8.39
N ASP A 474 4.41 28.67 8.57
CA ASP A 474 3.46 29.25 9.55
C ASP A 474 1.99 28.98 9.20
N LYS A 475 1.74 28.57 7.95
CA LYS A 475 0.42 28.20 7.43
C LYS A 475 0.04 26.74 7.71
N ILE A 476 0.94 25.94 8.30
CA ILE A 476 0.61 24.60 8.76
C ILE A 476 -0.33 24.69 9.97
N ASP A 477 -1.41 23.93 9.91
CA ASP A 477 -2.43 23.77 10.94
C ASP A 477 -2.51 22.29 11.34
N PHE A 478 -2.66 22.07 12.65
CA PHE A 478 -2.82 20.73 13.22
C PHE A 478 -4.31 20.50 13.47
N SER A 479 -4.97 19.85 12.52
CA SER A 479 -6.44 19.80 12.44
C SER A 479 -7.10 19.08 13.62
N ASN A 480 -6.37 18.20 14.31
CA ASN A 480 -6.84 17.52 15.51
C ASN A 480 -6.24 18.07 16.82
N ALA A 481 -5.54 19.19 16.81
CA ALA A 481 -5.12 19.85 18.05
C ALA A 481 -6.32 20.54 18.72
N ILE A 482 -6.46 20.40 20.04
CA ILE A 482 -7.55 21.03 20.82
C ILE A 482 -7.42 22.56 20.78
N THR A 483 -6.18 23.04 20.87
CA THR A 483 -5.84 24.45 20.74
C THR A 483 -4.99 24.66 19.49
N PRO A 484 -5.22 25.72 18.69
CA PRO A 484 -4.42 25.99 17.49
C PRO A 484 -2.92 26.04 17.80
N VAL A 485 -2.15 25.22 17.11
CA VAL A 485 -0.69 25.14 17.25
C VAL A 485 -0.05 25.96 16.13
N ARG A 486 0.90 26.82 16.50
CA ARG A 486 1.74 27.56 15.54
C ARG A 486 3.18 27.08 15.63
N LEU A 487 3.78 26.83 14.47
CA LEU A 487 5.21 26.58 14.36
C LEU A 487 5.92 27.92 14.59
N ASN A 488 6.60 28.07 15.74
CA ASN A 488 7.31 29.30 16.09
C ASN A 488 8.72 29.30 15.46
N LYS A 489 9.78 29.56 16.22
CA LYS A 489 11.15 29.48 15.71
C LYS A 489 11.61 28.02 15.62
N PRO A 490 12.29 27.60 14.54
CA PRO A 490 12.86 26.27 14.46
C PRO A 490 13.93 26.08 15.55
N VAL A 491 13.98 24.86 16.11
CA VAL A 491 14.98 24.40 17.09
C VAL A 491 16.32 24.17 16.40
N ALA A 492 16.30 23.77 15.13
CA ALA A 492 17.46 23.62 14.27
C ALA A 492 17.10 23.97 12.82
N GLU A 493 18.04 24.57 12.10
CA GLU A 493 17.91 24.89 10.68
C GLU A 493 19.24 24.57 9.97
N LYS A 494 19.15 23.99 8.78
CA LYS A 494 20.28 23.77 7.87
C LYS A 494 19.86 24.18 6.46
N ILE A 495 20.69 24.98 5.81
CA ILE A 495 20.49 25.41 4.42
C ILE A 495 21.66 24.86 3.60
N ASP A 496 21.36 24.11 2.55
CA ASP A 496 22.34 23.51 1.64
C ASP A 496 21.89 23.74 0.19
N GLY A 497 22.51 24.72 -0.47
CA GLY A 497 22.07 25.21 -1.78
C GLY A 497 20.63 25.72 -1.73
N GLN A 498 19.74 25.08 -2.51
CA GLN A 498 18.31 25.38 -2.51
C GLN A 498 17.50 24.55 -1.52
N THR A 499 18.12 23.61 -0.81
CA THR A 499 17.46 22.73 0.15
C THR A 499 17.49 23.36 1.53
N VAL A 500 16.32 23.49 2.15
CA VAL A 500 16.15 23.99 3.51
C VAL A 500 15.61 22.87 4.38
N THR A 501 16.30 22.57 5.47
CA THR A 501 15.86 21.63 6.51
C THR A 501 15.61 22.40 7.80
N ARG A 502 14.43 22.26 8.39
CA ARG A 502 14.03 22.89 9.66
C ARG A 502 13.44 21.85 10.60
N ILE A 503 13.76 21.95 11.89
CA ILE A 503 13.16 21.14 12.95
C ILE A 503 12.40 22.05 13.90
N TYR A 504 11.16 21.70 14.23
CA TYR A 504 10.33 22.40 15.19
C TYR A 504 9.95 21.47 16.33
N ARG A 505 9.90 21.98 17.56
CA ARG A 505 9.32 21.24 18.68
C ARG A 505 7.87 21.67 18.86
N VAL A 506 6.98 20.71 18.90
CA VAL A 506 5.54 20.89 19.12
C VAL A 506 5.17 20.17 20.39
N LYS A 507 4.46 20.88 21.27
CA LYS A 507 3.86 20.31 22.48
C LYS A 507 2.44 20.83 22.60
N ALA A 508 1.46 19.96 22.44
CA ALA A 508 0.05 20.34 22.45
C ALA A 508 -0.85 19.16 22.84
N ASP A 509 -2.10 19.47 23.13
CA ASP A 509 -3.14 18.48 23.37
C ASP A 509 -3.87 18.16 22.07
N PHE A 510 -3.98 16.88 21.74
CA PHE A 510 -4.56 16.36 20.51
C PHE A 510 -5.79 15.51 20.81
N LEU A 511 -6.81 15.65 19.95
CA LEU A 511 -7.93 14.73 19.87
C LEU A 511 -7.46 13.42 19.25
N THR A 512 -7.81 12.32 19.91
CA THR A 512 -7.54 10.95 19.49
C THR A 512 -8.86 10.24 19.22
N GLY A 513 -8.82 9.16 18.44
CA GLY A 513 -9.93 8.23 18.31
C GLY A 513 -9.53 6.92 18.96
N PHE A 514 -9.73 6.77 20.27
CA PHE A 514 -9.39 5.51 20.94
C PHE A 514 -10.38 4.43 20.51
N ASP A 515 -9.92 3.44 19.75
CA ASP A 515 -10.67 2.21 19.50
C ASP A 515 -10.56 1.30 20.74
N LEU A 516 -11.66 1.19 21.49
CA LEU A 516 -11.75 0.38 22.70
C LEU A 516 -12.35 -1.01 22.46
N ASN A 517 -12.61 -1.42 21.21
CA ASN A 517 -13.15 -2.75 20.91
C ASN A 517 -12.30 -3.87 21.53
N ALA A 518 -10.98 -3.67 21.51
CA ALA A 518 -10.00 -4.59 22.07
C ALA A 518 -9.78 -4.42 23.59
N TYR A 519 -10.47 -3.52 24.30
CA TYR A 519 -10.27 -3.34 25.75
C TYR A 519 -10.48 -4.67 26.51
N PRO A 520 -9.54 -5.06 27.42
CA PRO A 520 -8.46 -4.26 28.02
C PRO A 520 -7.09 -4.45 27.35
N PHE A 521 -7.02 -5.01 26.14
CA PHE A 521 -5.79 -5.14 25.37
C PHE A 521 -5.47 -3.78 24.73
N PHE A 522 -4.72 -2.96 25.46
CA PHE A 522 -4.48 -1.54 25.18
C PHE A 522 -3.55 -1.30 23.98
N SER A 523 -4.07 -1.41 22.76
CA SER A 523 -3.44 -0.81 21.58
C SER A 523 -4.17 0.49 21.24
N TYR A 524 -3.47 1.62 21.31
CA TYR A 524 -4.04 2.93 20.99
C TYR A 524 -3.40 3.51 19.75
N MET A 525 -4.24 4.02 18.84
CA MET A 525 -3.79 4.81 17.71
C MET A 525 -3.88 6.29 18.09
N VAL A 526 -2.73 6.97 18.07
CA VAL A 526 -2.63 8.40 18.36
C VAL A 526 -2.24 9.12 17.07
N PRO A 527 -3.20 9.80 16.40
CA PRO A 527 -2.93 10.50 15.16
C PRO A 527 -2.40 11.92 15.41
N ILE A 528 -1.48 12.38 14.57
CA ILE A 528 -1.14 13.78 14.37
C ILE A 528 -1.58 14.13 12.95
N ARG A 529 -2.55 15.04 12.82
CA ARG A 529 -3.14 15.41 11.54
C ARG A 529 -2.71 16.82 11.18
N MET A 530 -2.03 16.95 10.04
CA MET A 530 -1.48 18.22 9.57
C MET A 530 -2.06 18.58 8.21
N ARG A 531 -2.39 19.84 8.04
CA ARG A 531 -2.80 20.43 6.76
C ARG A 531 -2.20 21.81 6.63
N TYR A 532 -2.24 22.36 5.43
CA TYR A 532 -1.87 23.75 5.18
C TYR A 532 -3.18 24.55 4.94
N THR A 533 -3.19 25.84 5.27
CA THR A 533 -4.41 26.66 5.41
C THR A 533 -4.80 27.53 4.19
N SER A 534 -4.08 27.45 3.06
CA SER A 534 -4.33 28.26 1.84
C SER A 534 -4.81 27.47 0.61
N ASN A 535 -5.60 28.09 -0.28
CA ASN A 535 -6.06 27.42 -1.51
C ASN A 535 -4.94 27.05 -2.52
N THR A 536 -3.70 27.45 -2.27
CA THR A 536 -2.51 27.06 -3.07
C THR A 536 -1.96 25.69 -2.73
N ASP A 537 -2.51 25.04 -1.69
CA ASP A 537 -1.90 23.91 -0.96
C ASP A 537 -2.14 22.54 -1.57
N HIS A 538 -3.05 22.46 -2.54
CA HIS A 538 -3.20 21.26 -3.38
C HIS A 538 -1.92 20.93 -4.17
N ARG A 539 -0.84 21.72 -4.05
CA ARG A 539 0.43 21.56 -4.77
C ARG A 539 1.59 21.11 -3.86
N MET A 540 1.34 20.74 -2.61
CA MET A 540 2.39 20.19 -1.74
C MET A 540 2.25 18.67 -1.59
N ILE A 541 3.37 17.94 -1.59
CA ILE A 541 3.38 16.49 -1.34
C ILE A 541 4.25 16.22 -0.12
N HIS A 542 3.62 15.87 1.00
CA HIS A 542 4.35 15.45 2.19
C HIS A 542 4.82 14.00 2.07
N ILE A 543 6.09 13.75 2.34
CA ILE A 543 6.71 12.42 2.28
C ILE A 543 7.37 12.12 3.62
N ALA A 544 7.01 10.98 4.21
CA ALA A 544 7.64 10.48 5.41
C ALA A 544 8.87 9.60 5.14
N ASP A 545 9.57 9.21 6.22
CA ASP A 545 10.66 8.22 6.26
C ASP A 545 12.06 8.77 5.92
N LEU A 546 12.58 9.68 6.76
CA LEU A 546 13.87 10.37 6.54
C LEU A 546 14.82 10.32 7.73
N SER A 547 14.52 9.55 8.79
CA SER A 547 15.38 9.43 9.98
C SER A 547 16.86 9.10 9.67
N ARG A 548 17.17 8.59 8.47
CA ARG A 548 18.54 8.33 7.97
C ARG A 548 19.18 9.46 7.14
N ILE A 549 18.42 10.44 6.65
CA ILE A 549 18.78 11.30 5.50
C ILE A 549 19.03 12.77 5.88
N SER A 550 18.61 13.20 7.06
CA SER A 550 18.66 14.62 7.48
C SER A 550 20.08 15.12 7.76
N GLY A 551 21.00 14.23 8.14
CA GLY A 551 22.33 14.60 8.63
C GLY A 551 22.30 15.46 9.90
N LEU A 552 21.15 15.56 10.56
CA LEU A 552 20.97 16.23 11.84
C LEU A 552 20.81 15.18 12.93
N PRO A 553 21.44 15.34 14.12
CA PRO A 553 21.26 14.43 15.22
C PRO A 553 19.78 14.44 15.63
N VAL A 554 19.10 13.33 15.39
CA VAL A 554 17.75 13.10 15.87
C VAL A 554 17.88 12.67 17.34
N PRO A 555 17.26 13.37 18.30
CA PRO A 555 17.23 12.92 19.69
C PRO A 555 16.56 11.54 19.75
N ALA A 556 17.22 10.54 20.32
CA ALA A 556 16.60 9.25 20.56
C ALA A 556 15.39 9.43 21.49
N TYR A 557 14.28 8.73 21.18
CA TYR A 557 13.18 8.61 22.13
C TYR A 557 13.73 7.97 23.41
N HIS A 558 13.75 8.74 24.49
CA HIS A 558 14.06 8.27 25.81
C HIS A 558 12.76 8.32 26.61
N PRO A 559 12.08 7.19 26.86
CA PRO A 559 10.97 7.17 27.81
C PRO A 559 11.53 7.58 29.18
N MET A 560 11.26 8.82 29.60
CA MET A 560 11.64 9.30 30.92
C MET A 560 10.63 8.80 31.95
N ASP A 561 11.14 8.27 33.06
CA ASP A 561 10.31 7.93 34.22
C ASP A 561 9.61 9.21 34.73
N ASP A 562 8.28 9.17 34.82
CA ASP A 562 7.52 10.20 35.51
C ASP A 562 7.78 10.08 37.03
N PRO A 563 8.39 11.09 37.68
CA PRO A 563 8.65 11.03 39.12
C PRO A 563 7.39 11.27 39.97
N GLY A 564 6.23 11.55 39.35
CA GLY A 564 5.03 12.02 40.05
C GLY A 564 3.71 11.50 39.49
N GLY A 565 3.43 10.21 39.68
CA GLY A 565 2.07 9.66 39.70
C GLY A 565 1.75 8.65 38.60
N ASP A 566 1.56 7.40 38.98
CA ASP A 566 0.91 6.30 38.22
C ASP A 566 1.17 6.26 36.69
N ALA A 567 2.42 6.48 36.27
CA ALA A 567 2.78 6.47 34.86
C ALA A 567 2.80 5.05 34.29
N VAL A 568 1.74 4.70 33.57
CA VAL A 568 1.70 3.58 32.65
C VAL A 568 2.76 3.79 31.56
N LYS A 569 3.72 2.87 31.42
CA LYS A 569 4.72 2.88 30.34
C LYS A 569 4.07 2.46 29.02
N TRP A 570 4.16 3.32 28.01
CA TRP A 570 3.68 3.08 26.64
C TRP A 570 4.86 2.84 25.70
N ASP A 571 4.81 1.71 24.98
CA ASP A 571 5.72 1.41 23.90
C ASP A 571 5.14 1.92 22.57
N ILE A 572 5.93 2.69 21.83
CA ILE A 572 5.63 2.97 20.42
C ILE A 572 6.03 1.73 19.60
N LYS A 573 5.04 1.04 19.04
CA LYS A 573 5.29 -0.14 18.19
C LYS A 573 5.55 0.22 16.74
N ASP A 574 4.82 1.20 16.23
CA ASP A 574 4.88 1.61 14.83
C ASP A 574 4.45 3.07 14.69
N ILE A 575 4.99 3.75 13.67
CA ILE A 575 4.57 5.08 13.25
C ILE A 575 4.32 5.01 11.75
N GLN A 576 3.06 5.26 11.36
CA GLN A 576 2.61 5.19 9.99
C GLN A 576 2.35 6.58 9.43
N TYR A 577 2.55 6.72 8.12
CA TYR A 577 2.40 7.99 7.44
C TYR A 577 1.61 7.77 6.15
N TYR A 578 0.56 8.56 5.96
CA TYR A 578 -0.24 8.50 4.74
C TYR A 578 -0.92 9.85 4.48
N ARG A 579 -1.42 10.00 3.25
CA ARG A 579 -2.14 11.18 2.80
C ARG A 579 -3.60 10.85 2.57
N GLU A 580 -4.46 11.76 2.96
CA GLU A 580 -5.90 11.66 2.75
C GLU A 580 -6.41 12.89 1.98
N HIS A 581 -7.40 12.67 1.12
CA HIS A 581 -8.12 13.73 0.41
C HIS A 581 -9.47 13.91 1.09
N LEU A 582 -9.65 15.05 1.75
CA LEU A 582 -10.90 15.40 2.42
C LEU A 582 -11.74 16.30 1.52
N LEU A 583 -13.04 16.01 1.43
CA LEU A 583 -14.02 16.92 0.85
C LEU A 583 -14.39 17.96 1.91
N ASP A 584 -14.36 19.25 1.57
CA ASP A 584 -14.76 20.30 2.49
C ASP A 584 -16.28 20.24 2.74
N GLU A 585 -16.69 19.74 3.91
CA GLU A 585 -18.10 19.61 4.31
C GLU A 585 -18.75 20.94 4.70
N ALA A 586 -18.02 22.06 4.70
CA ALA A 586 -18.52 23.38 5.12
C ALA A 586 -19.70 23.91 4.27
N GLY A 587 -20.04 23.25 3.16
CA GLY A 587 -21.22 23.55 2.33
C GLY A 587 -22.52 22.81 2.69
N MET A 588 -22.50 21.78 3.56
CA MET A 588 -23.66 20.89 3.78
C MET A 588 -24.71 21.42 4.77
N GLY A 589 -24.86 22.75 4.88
CA GLY A 589 -25.78 23.40 5.81
C GLY A 589 -27.13 23.85 5.25
N GLN A 590 -27.44 23.64 3.96
CA GLN A 590 -28.73 24.02 3.37
C GLN A 590 -29.45 22.84 2.73
N PRO A 591 -30.58 22.37 3.31
CA PRO A 591 -31.40 21.35 2.67
C PRO A 591 -32.12 21.96 1.47
N GLY A 592 -31.89 21.42 0.27
CA GLY A 592 -32.77 21.66 -0.88
C GLY A 592 -32.16 22.29 -2.13
N VAL A 593 -30.83 22.36 -2.27
CA VAL A 593 -30.19 22.84 -3.50
C VAL A 593 -29.10 21.86 -3.93
N PHE A 594 -29.40 21.02 -4.92
CA PHE A 594 -28.38 20.30 -5.70
C PHE A 594 -27.69 21.32 -6.61
N VAL A 595 -26.67 21.98 -6.07
CA VAL A 595 -25.67 22.68 -6.88
C VAL A 595 -24.40 21.82 -6.82
N GLU A 596 -23.97 21.32 -7.98
CA GLU A 596 -22.59 20.91 -8.20
C GLU A 596 -21.70 22.12 -7.89
N GLN A 597 -21.12 22.13 -6.69
CA GLN A 597 -20.15 23.14 -6.29
C GLN A 597 -18.89 22.45 -5.82
N ASP A 598 -17.78 22.85 -6.44
CA ASP A 598 -16.40 22.51 -6.14
C ASP A 598 -16.13 22.50 -4.63
N GLY A 599 -16.27 21.34 -3.99
CA GLY A 599 -15.62 21.10 -2.71
C GLY A 599 -14.11 21.20 -2.94
N THR A 600 -13.45 22.18 -2.32
CA THR A 600 -11.99 22.25 -2.37
C THR A 600 -11.43 21.01 -1.68
N ASN A 601 -10.85 20.07 -2.44
CA ASN A 601 -10.26 18.83 -1.92
C ASN A 601 -9.07 19.12 -1.01
N ILE A 602 -9.28 19.28 0.29
CA ILE A 602 -8.20 19.56 1.24
C ILE A 602 -7.32 18.32 1.35
N THR A 603 -6.02 18.51 1.21
CA THR A 603 -5.04 17.44 1.40
C THR A 603 -4.55 17.46 2.84
N GLN A 604 -4.72 16.35 3.55
CA GLN A 604 -4.24 16.19 4.92
C GLN A 604 -3.12 15.14 4.95
N PHE A 605 -2.06 15.45 5.70
CA PHE A 605 -0.99 14.52 6.00
C PHE A 605 -1.17 13.98 7.41
N ASN A 606 -1.27 12.66 7.52
CA ASN A 606 -1.57 11.96 8.76
C ASN A 606 -0.32 11.20 9.23
N VAL A 607 0.00 11.33 10.51
CA VAL A 607 0.99 10.52 11.22
C VAL A 607 0.26 9.71 12.28
N GLU A 608 0.26 8.39 12.17
CA GLU A 608 -0.44 7.50 13.08
C GLU A 608 0.55 6.74 13.96
N ILE A 609 0.50 6.99 15.26
CA ILE A 609 1.40 6.38 16.25
C ILE A 609 0.65 5.24 16.93
N ARG A 610 1.11 4.00 16.75
CA ARG A 610 0.58 2.85 17.46
C ARG A 610 1.30 2.69 18.81
N LEU A 611 0.54 2.86 19.88
CA LEU A 611 0.99 2.65 21.25
C LEU A 611 0.47 1.31 21.78
N GLU A 612 1.31 0.59 22.50
CA GLU A 612 0.91 -0.58 23.28
C GLU A 612 1.39 -0.46 24.72
N LYS A 613 0.59 -0.98 25.66
CA LYS A 613 0.96 -1.00 27.07
C LYS A 613 1.95 -2.13 27.37
N GLU A 614 2.98 -1.84 28.16
CA GLU A 614 3.96 -2.85 28.59
C GLU A 614 3.37 -3.74 29.71
N GLY A 615 3.23 -5.05 29.44
CA GLY A 615 2.98 -6.07 30.46
C GLY A 615 1.54 -6.60 30.58
N TRP A 616 1.42 -7.92 30.75
CA TRP A 616 0.15 -8.63 30.91
C TRP A 616 -0.50 -8.46 32.29
N SER A 617 0.20 -7.87 33.26
CA SER A 617 -0.23 -7.86 34.66
C SER A 617 -1.55 -7.13 34.87
N ASP A 618 -1.78 -6.00 34.21
CA ASP A 618 -3.01 -5.23 34.35
C ASP A 618 -4.17 -5.85 33.58
N VAL A 619 -3.90 -6.44 32.40
CA VAL A 619 -4.87 -7.24 31.65
C VAL A 619 -5.35 -8.43 32.50
N ILE A 620 -4.41 -9.15 33.13
CA ILE A 620 -4.73 -10.27 34.01
C ILE A 620 -5.59 -9.81 35.19
N LYS A 621 -5.24 -8.70 35.85
CA LYS A 621 -6.03 -8.15 36.97
C LYS A 621 -7.48 -7.86 36.58
N ILE A 622 -7.73 -7.40 35.35
CA ILE A 622 -9.08 -7.12 34.86
C ILE A 622 -9.89 -8.41 34.64
N PHE A 623 -9.24 -9.49 34.21
CA PHE A 623 -9.93 -10.78 33.98
C PHE A 623 -10.04 -11.68 35.22
N ILE A 624 -9.23 -11.47 36.28
CA ILE A 624 -9.26 -12.27 37.52
C ILE A 624 -10.68 -12.43 38.09
N PRO A 625 -11.49 -11.37 38.27
CA PRO A 625 -12.85 -11.51 38.79
C PRO A 625 -13.71 -12.46 37.97
N SER A 626 -13.66 -12.34 36.64
CA SER A 626 -14.41 -13.21 35.72
C SER A 626 -13.95 -14.67 35.79
N ILE A 627 -12.63 -14.90 35.91
CA ILE A 627 -12.08 -16.25 36.11
C ILE A 627 -12.57 -16.85 37.42
N ILE A 628 -12.54 -16.09 38.53
CA ILE A 628 -13.04 -16.55 39.84
C ILE A 628 -14.53 -16.90 39.75
N MET A 629 -15.34 -16.09 39.07
CA MET A 629 -16.76 -16.35 38.86
C MET A 629 -17.00 -17.62 38.04
N LEU A 630 -16.25 -17.83 36.96
CA LEU A 630 -16.33 -19.05 36.16
C LEU A 630 -15.91 -20.30 36.95
N VAL A 631 -14.91 -20.19 37.82
CA VAL A 631 -14.50 -21.27 38.74
C VAL A 631 -15.59 -21.52 39.79
N ALA A 632 -16.20 -20.49 40.35
CA ALA A 632 -17.30 -20.64 41.30
C ALA A 632 -18.49 -21.38 40.66
N LEU A 633 -18.86 -21.02 39.44
CA LEU A 633 -19.89 -21.73 38.67
C LEU A 633 -19.50 -23.19 38.40
N TYR A 634 -18.23 -23.47 38.12
CA TYR A 634 -17.73 -24.85 37.94
C TYR A 634 -17.91 -25.72 39.18
N LEU A 635 -17.72 -25.14 40.38
CA LEU A 635 -17.87 -25.87 41.66
C LEU A 635 -19.30 -26.43 41.86
N THR A 636 -20.31 -25.89 41.19
CA THR A 636 -21.70 -26.40 41.25
C THR A 636 -21.81 -27.86 40.79
N TYR A 637 -20.91 -28.31 39.90
CA TYR A 637 -20.82 -29.70 39.43
C TYR A 637 -20.09 -30.64 40.40
N TYR A 638 -19.46 -30.11 41.45
CA TYR A 638 -18.82 -30.90 42.51
C TYR A 638 -19.67 -30.96 43.78
N MET A 639 -20.60 -30.02 43.94
CA MET A 639 -21.52 -29.98 45.07
C MET A 639 -22.52 -31.17 45.08
N PRO A 640 -22.91 -31.67 46.27
CA PRO A 640 -23.88 -32.75 46.43
C PRO A 640 -25.20 -32.53 45.69
N MET A 641 -25.82 -33.61 45.21
CA MET A 641 -27.01 -33.59 44.33
C MET A 641 -28.30 -33.11 45.01
N ASP A 642 -28.36 -33.28 46.32
CA ASP A 642 -29.47 -32.92 47.20
C ASP A 642 -29.47 -31.43 47.60
N ARG A 643 -28.35 -30.74 47.45
CA ARG A 643 -28.14 -29.35 47.92
C ARG A 643 -28.50 -28.29 46.86
N LEU A 644 -29.71 -28.36 46.30
CA LEU A 644 -30.16 -27.40 45.27
C LEU A 644 -30.09 -25.94 45.74
N ALA A 645 -30.54 -25.67 46.96
CA ALA A 645 -30.56 -24.30 47.51
C ALA A 645 -29.16 -23.66 47.52
N PHE A 646 -28.13 -24.42 47.91
CA PHE A 646 -26.75 -23.94 47.92
C PHE A 646 -26.20 -23.67 46.50
N LYS A 647 -26.54 -24.53 45.52
CA LYS A 647 -26.13 -24.32 44.12
C LYS A 647 -26.75 -23.06 43.55
N VAL A 648 -28.06 -22.86 43.77
CA VAL A 648 -28.78 -21.68 43.28
C VAL A 648 -28.27 -20.41 43.97
N LEU A 649 -28.00 -20.47 45.28
CA LEU A 649 -27.42 -19.34 46.02
C LEU A 649 -26.04 -18.94 45.49
N LEU A 650 -25.17 -19.91 45.20
CA LEU A 650 -23.86 -19.65 44.61
C LEU A 650 -23.97 -18.98 43.24
N VAL A 651 -24.87 -19.47 42.37
CA VAL A 651 -25.08 -18.85 41.05
C VAL A 651 -25.68 -17.44 41.19
N ALA A 652 -26.63 -17.23 42.11
CA ALA A 652 -27.19 -15.91 42.37
C ALA A 652 -26.12 -14.91 42.86
N ALA A 653 -25.22 -15.34 43.74
CA ALA A 653 -24.08 -14.53 44.18
C ALA A 653 -23.16 -14.16 43.01
N VAL A 654 -22.84 -15.11 42.12
CA VAL A 654 -22.05 -14.84 40.92
C VAL A 654 -22.75 -13.82 40.01
N ILE A 655 -24.07 -13.95 39.80
CA ILE A 655 -24.82 -13.00 38.97
C ILE A 655 -24.79 -11.58 39.55
N ILE A 656 -24.96 -11.44 40.87
CA ILE A 656 -24.92 -10.13 41.55
C ILE A 656 -23.54 -9.50 41.44
N VAL A 657 -22.47 -10.27 41.70
CA VAL A 657 -21.09 -9.79 41.59
C VAL A 657 -20.76 -9.40 40.14
N ASN A 658 -21.16 -10.23 39.16
CA ASN A 658 -20.96 -9.95 37.74
C ASN A 658 -21.71 -8.67 37.30
N ALA A 659 -22.94 -8.47 37.79
CA ALA A 659 -23.72 -7.26 37.52
C ALA A 659 -23.09 -6.00 38.11
N GLY A 660 -22.56 -6.07 39.33
CA GLY A 660 -21.82 -4.96 39.93
C GLY A 660 -20.55 -4.62 39.15
N PHE A 661 -19.80 -5.63 38.71
CA PHE A 661 -18.60 -5.43 37.90
C PHE A 661 -18.93 -4.88 36.51
N HIS A 662 -19.99 -5.38 35.87
CA HIS A 662 -20.46 -4.90 34.57
C HIS A 662 -20.96 -3.45 34.64
N PHE A 663 -21.70 -3.08 35.70
CA PHE A 663 -22.13 -1.70 35.91
C PHE A 663 -20.93 -0.76 36.14
N LYS A 664 -19.95 -1.19 36.94
CA LYS A 664 -18.70 -0.43 37.14
C LYS A 664 -17.93 -0.25 35.83
N LEU A 665 -17.85 -1.29 35.00
CA LEU A 665 -17.21 -1.19 33.70
C LEU A 665 -17.93 -0.17 32.80
N LEU A 666 -19.26 -0.19 32.76
CA LEU A 666 -20.06 0.76 31.98
C LEU A 666 -19.96 2.21 32.49
N SER A 667 -19.74 2.42 33.80
CA SER A 667 -19.50 3.75 34.36
C SER A 667 -18.09 4.26 34.06
N ASP A 668 -17.11 3.37 34.11
CA ASP A 668 -15.70 3.69 33.88
C ASP A 668 -15.40 3.85 32.37
N ILE A 669 -16.22 3.25 31.49
CA ILE A 669 -16.04 3.26 30.03
C ILE A 669 -17.41 3.45 29.34
N PRO A 670 -17.93 4.69 29.27
CA PRO A 670 -19.22 4.95 28.63
C PRO A 670 -19.09 4.88 27.10
N MET A 671 -19.43 3.74 26.50
CA MET A 671 -19.33 3.51 25.05
C MET A 671 -20.68 3.06 24.45
N GLY A 672 -20.90 3.39 23.18
CA GLY A 672 -22.09 2.99 22.42
C GLY A 672 -21.98 1.61 21.73
N TYR A 673 -20.90 0.87 21.96
CA TYR A 673 -20.55 -0.39 21.30
C TYR A 673 -19.90 -1.38 22.29
N SER A 674 -19.93 -2.68 21.99
CA SER A 674 -19.51 -3.72 22.93
C SER A 674 -18.01 -4.03 22.89
N THR A 675 -17.39 -4.13 24.07
CA THR A 675 -15.95 -4.40 24.22
C THR A 675 -15.63 -5.89 24.46
N SER A 676 -14.36 -6.29 24.28
CA SER A 676 -13.90 -7.66 24.52
C SER A 676 -14.16 -8.14 25.96
N ILE A 677 -13.98 -7.27 26.96
CA ILE A 677 -14.32 -7.56 28.36
C ILE A 677 -15.83 -7.74 28.58
N GLU A 678 -16.69 -7.00 27.87
CA GLU A 678 -18.14 -7.19 27.95
C GLU A 678 -18.55 -8.55 27.42
N HIS A 679 -17.93 -9.02 26.33
CA HIS A 679 -18.16 -10.39 25.85
C HIS A 679 -17.78 -11.44 26.90
N VAL A 680 -16.71 -11.21 27.68
CA VAL A 680 -16.36 -12.07 28.82
C VAL A 680 -17.42 -12.00 29.93
N LEU A 681 -17.89 -10.82 30.31
CA LEU A 681 -18.93 -10.67 31.33
C LEU A 681 -20.27 -11.27 30.89
N LEU A 682 -20.62 -11.15 29.61
CA LEU A 682 -21.78 -11.80 29.00
C LEU A 682 -21.66 -13.33 29.04
N SER A 683 -20.46 -13.87 28.82
CA SER A 683 -20.21 -15.30 28.95
C SER A 683 -20.46 -15.82 30.37
N VAL A 684 -20.11 -15.05 31.40
CA VAL A 684 -20.37 -15.41 32.81
C VAL A 684 -21.88 -15.55 33.06
N TYR A 685 -22.71 -14.67 32.52
CA TYR A 685 -24.17 -14.82 32.59
C TYR A 685 -24.66 -16.07 31.87
N PHE A 686 -24.12 -16.36 30.68
CA PHE A 686 -24.45 -17.57 29.93
C PHE A 686 -24.14 -18.84 30.74
N PHE A 687 -22.94 -18.93 31.32
CA PHE A 687 -22.56 -20.06 32.18
C PHE A 687 -23.36 -20.12 33.48
N ALA A 688 -23.77 -18.98 34.03
CA ALA A 688 -24.66 -18.94 35.19
C ALA A 688 -26.03 -19.57 34.86
N VAL A 689 -26.64 -19.23 33.72
CA VAL A 689 -27.91 -19.82 33.26
C VAL A 689 -27.79 -21.33 33.08
N ILE A 690 -26.73 -21.79 32.41
CA ILE A 690 -26.46 -23.24 32.24
C ILE A 690 -26.29 -23.93 33.60
N SER A 691 -25.61 -23.29 34.55
CA SER A 691 -25.38 -23.83 35.89
C SER A 691 -26.68 -23.95 36.70
N VAL A 692 -27.62 -22.99 36.56
CA VAL A 692 -28.95 -23.06 37.18
C VAL A 692 -29.79 -24.17 36.56
N ILE A 693 -29.90 -24.20 35.23
CA ILE A 693 -30.69 -25.21 34.51
C ILE A 693 -30.18 -26.61 34.84
N SER A 694 -28.87 -26.83 34.78
CA SER A 694 -28.27 -28.12 35.12
C SER A 694 -28.52 -28.51 36.59
N SER A 695 -28.43 -27.55 37.52
CA SER A 695 -28.74 -27.78 38.95
C SER A 695 -30.21 -28.18 39.17
N ILE A 696 -31.15 -27.54 38.48
CA ILE A 696 -32.59 -27.87 38.55
C ILE A 696 -32.85 -29.27 37.98
N ILE A 697 -32.28 -29.61 36.83
CA ILE A 697 -32.45 -30.92 36.19
C ILE A 697 -31.87 -32.02 37.09
N VAL A 698 -30.68 -31.81 37.65
CA VAL A 698 -30.05 -32.76 38.58
C VAL A 698 -30.93 -32.95 39.83
N SER A 699 -31.45 -31.87 40.42
CA SER A 699 -32.32 -31.97 41.61
C SER A 699 -33.66 -32.67 41.29
N LYS A 700 -34.26 -32.39 40.13
CA LYS A 700 -35.50 -33.06 39.68
C LYS A 700 -35.29 -34.56 39.52
N ASN A 701 -34.19 -34.97 38.89
CA ASN A 701 -33.86 -36.39 38.71
C ASN A 701 -33.47 -37.06 40.04
N TYR A 702 -32.85 -36.31 40.96
CA TYR A 702 -32.54 -36.80 42.30
C TYR A 702 -33.81 -37.09 43.11
N ARG A 703 -34.81 -36.20 43.06
CA ARG A 703 -36.13 -36.40 43.71
C ARG A 703 -36.91 -37.59 43.12
N LYS A 704 -36.66 -37.94 41.85
CA LYS A 704 -37.25 -39.11 41.18
C LYS A 704 -36.52 -40.43 41.46
N GLY A 705 -35.44 -40.42 42.26
CA GLY A 705 -34.62 -41.60 42.54
C GLY A 705 -33.70 -42.02 41.38
N GLU A 706 -33.54 -41.20 40.33
CA GLU A 706 -32.74 -41.51 39.15
C GLU A 706 -31.24 -41.20 39.35
N TYR A 707 -30.63 -41.72 40.42
CA TYR A 707 -29.27 -41.36 40.84
C TYR A 707 -28.19 -41.60 39.76
N ARG A 708 -28.36 -42.63 38.91
CA ARG A 708 -27.45 -42.89 37.79
C ARG A 708 -27.47 -41.77 36.74
N ASN A 709 -28.62 -41.16 36.49
CA ASN A 709 -28.77 -40.05 35.55
C ASN A 709 -28.16 -38.77 36.13
N CYS A 710 -28.32 -38.52 37.44
CA CYS A 710 -27.69 -37.40 38.12
C CYS A 710 -26.15 -37.50 38.10
N LYS A 711 -25.58 -38.68 38.40
CA LYS A 711 -24.13 -38.92 38.33
C LYS A 711 -23.57 -38.66 36.93
N ARG A 712 -24.29 -39.10 35.89
CA ARG A 712 -23.92 -38.84 34.49
C ARG A 712 -23.98 -37.36 34.12
N LEU A 713 -25.04 -36.65 34.50
CA LEU A 713 -25.17 -35.22 34.21
C LEU A 713 -24.07 -34.38 34.87
N MET A 714 -23.73 -34.71 36.12
CA MET A 714 -22.62 -34.04 36.81
C MET A 714 -21.26 -34.38 36.19
N LEU A 715 -21.03 -35.64 35.77
CA LEU A 715 -19.82 -36.04 35.07
C LEU A 715 -19.68 -35.31 33.71
N VAL A 716 -20.79 -35.21 32.96
CA VAL A 716 -20.83 -34.46 31.70
C VAL A 716 -20.50 -32.99 31.95
N GLY A 717 -21.08 -32.36 32.98
CA GLY A 717 -20.74 -30.99 33.36
C GLY A 717 -19.25 -30.81 33.70
N LYS A 718 -18.67 -31.74 34.47
CA LYS A 718 -17.23 -31.72 34.83
C LYS A 718 -16.31 -31.80 33.61
N VAL A 719 -16.70 -32.53 32.57
CA VAL A 719 -15.88 -32.68 31.37
C VAL A 719 -16.15 -31.53 30.39
N VAL A 720 -17.41 -31.23 30.10
CA VAL A 720 -17.80 -30.28 29.05
C VAL A 720 -17.50 -28.83 29.46
N TYR A 721 -17.69 -28.47 30.74
CA TYR A 721 -17.55 -27.09 31.19
C TYR A 721 -16.13 -26.52 30.99
N PRO A 722 -15.03 -27.22 31.35
CA PRO A 722 -13.67 -26.78 31.03
C PRO A 722 -13.42 -26.63 29.52
N PHE A 723 -13.92 -27.55 28.68
CA PHE A 723 -13.79 -27.43 27.23
C PHE A 723 -14.54 -26.22 26.67
N MET A 724 -15.71 -25.89 27.22
CA MET A 724 -16.44 -24.68 26.82
C MET A 724 -15.68 -23.40 27.20
N ILE A 725 -15.06 -23.35 28.38
CA ILE A 725 -14.21 -22.22 28.79
C ILE A 725 -12.99 -22.10 27.88
N LEU A 726 -12.31 -23.20 27.58
CA LEU A 726 -11.14 -23.20 26.68
C LEU A 726 -11.51 -22.75 25.26
N SER A 727 -12.66 -23.20 24.74
CA SER A 727 -13.18 -22.76 23.43
C SER A 727 -13.50 -21.27 23.42
N LEU A 728 -14.11 -20.76 24.48
CA LEU A 728 -14.38 -19.32 24.63
C LEU A 728 -13.08 -18.51 24.72
N ALA A 729 -12.11 -18.95 25.52
CA ALA A 729 -10.81 -18.30 25.63
C ALA A 729 -10.09 -18.25 24.26
N PHE A 730 -10.14 -19.36 23.51
CA PHE A 730 -9.62 -19.41 22.15
C PHE A 730 -10.35 -18.46 21.20
N LEU A 731 -11.68 -18.36 21.25
CA LEU A 731 -12.46 -17.43 20.44
C LEU A 731 -12.13 -15.96 20.74
N ILE A 732 -12.00 -15.60 22.01
CA ILE A 732 -11.60 -14.24 22.42
C ILE A 732 -10.17 -13.94 21.92
N THR A 733 -9.28 -14.92 22.00
CA THR A 733 -7.89 -14.80 21.51
C THR A 733 -7.87 -14.67 19.99
N LEU A 734 -8.74 -15.39 19.28
CA LEU A 734 -8.85 -15.33 17.83
C LEU A 734 -9.45 -14.00 17.35
N MET A 735 -10.45 -13.47 18.06
CA MET A 735 -11.00 -12.12 17.82
C MET A 735 -9.95 -11.03 18.04
N TYR A 736 -8.96 -11.26 18.92
CA TYR A 736 -7.84 -10.35 19.14
C TYR A 736 -6.76 -10.44 18.04
N TYR A 737 -6.40 -11.66 17.60
CA TYR A 737 -5.32 -11.85 16.61
C TYR A 737 -5.76 -11.72 15.15
N LEU A 738 -7.06 -11.80 14.86
CA LEU A 738 -7.58 -11.45 13.53
C LEU A 738 -7.74 -9.93 13.50
N PRO A 739 -6.84 -9.17 12.85
CA PRO A 739 -7.04 -7.73 12.69
C PRO A 739 -8.41 -7.50 12.06
N GLY A 740 -9.18 -6.59 12.65
CA GLY A 740 -10.55 -6.28 12.24
C GLY A 740 -10.65 -6.08 10.73
N LYS A 741 -11.09 -7.12 10.02
CA LYS A 741 -11.75 -6.95 8.72
C LYS A 741 -13.13 -6.40 9.03
N GLY A 742 -13.28 -5.09 9.03
CA GLY A 742 -14.60 -4.45 9.07
C GLY A 742 -14.67 -3.29 10.06
N GLY A 743 -14.47 -2.09 9.54
CA GLY A 743 -14.64 -0.83 10.26
C GLY A 743 -14.23 0.36 9.39
N GLY A 744 -14.59 0.32 8.11
CA GLY A 744 -14.31 1.34 7.11
C GLY A 744 -15.22 1.05 5.92
N LEU A 745 -16.50 1.38 6.09
CA LEU A 745 -17.49 1.53 5.04
C LEU A 745 -17.89 2.99 5.01
#